data_AF-A0A6U5M4H6-F1
#
_entry.id   AF-A0A6U5M4H6-F1
#
_cell.length_a   1.000
_cell.length_b   1.000
_cell.length_c   1.000
_cell.angle_alpha   90.00
_cell.angle_beta   90.00
_cell.angle_gamma   90.00
#
_symmetry.space_group_name_H-M   'P 1'
#
loop_
_entity.id
_entity.type
_entity.pdbx_description
1 polymer ?
#
loop_
_entity_poly.entity_id
_entity_poly.type
_entity_poly.pdbx_seq_one_letter_code
_entity_poly.pdbx_strand_id
1 'polypeptide(L)'
;MKPVPPPTVLLRRGGAAETTSILVIVAVTLLTTAIHPHIVHSFSTQQPVCNYRRRHLNLPFLRSSTRTSSDVTSAIDNAADLERMEALKCSILSSIASDEDIDGPNTSSTAWTECYGDRGGGTLDPSYSYAFHSVFRALRCNAGEALGWRGAPFHLKSEELQQALGGRGLEGCFTYDDLEQALIDDFLDAGRGTDDARKGWKMAAVSNPRDSSFQGARMTSSDVDAALRKGTVIFNAIGAHVPSLALPSLALTDAACLPCATNMYVTHPGRKTSAPPHTDRQDVVVVQSQGMKRWRVFSPPEGKHRPDADPYARGKGNDDLPSHRLKNEGGRLLLSVDVEAGDVLFIPAGFPHTTSTEGCCTDDDVKEVTSIHLTFNVETHVWDLNYLSLRRTALKRARVNDVLELQRSGANEIEAYVGPVNSLPPLLREGLMTNLPLDFLRVDAVGGECAAAVAERLAELSTQVDSNSAQMVPESTWMEAVNVVRTQGKELLEVHRDMYLAAIEEGEVRASERDMTDHIRDGDALPRMTQEQMGRLSLFRVPTFYDKIDQIKKVLSEWCSAGYLIQSGGDNSMDLPEDWATSLPLKVGDEVEAYLGGAYFDATVTSIKGTLYDVMYFDGDVGKELARAEIRLLKPPPKDGGSIINGVDTSKMTKKELKKWKKKQGIK
;
A
#
# COMPACT_ATOMS: atom_id res chain seq x y z
N MET A 1 -32.58 23.31 -38.14
CA MET A 1 -31.23 22.78 -38.42
C MET A 1 -30.28 23.93 -38.76
N LYS A 2 -29.43 24.32 -37.81
CA LYS A 2 -28.01 24.76 -37.92
C LYS A 2 -27.54 25.13 -36.50
N PRO A 3 -26.27 24.87 -36.13
CA PRO A 3 -25.86 24.72 -34.74
C PRO A 3 -25.40 26.04 -34.10
N VAL A 4 -25.61 26.16 -32.79
CA VAL A 4 -25.10 27.24 -31.93
C VAL A 4 -23.87 26.70 -31.17
N PRO A 5 -22.74 27.45 -31.09
CA PRO A 5 -21.48 26.97 -30.53
C PRO A 5 -21.43 27.00 -28.98
N PRO A 6 -20.50 26.26 -28.35
CA PRO A 6 -20.42 26.17 -26.88
C PRO A 6 -19.78 27.42 -26.25
N PRO A 7 -20.06 27.73 -24.96
CA PRO A 7 -19.53 28.92 -24.31
C PRO A 7 -18.10 28.71 -23.78
N THR A 8 -17.29 29.73 -24.05
CA THR A 8 -15.92 29.96 -23.58
C THR A 8 -15.87 30.20 -22.07
N VAL A 9 -14.99 29.48 -21.36
CA VAL A 9 -14.69 29.70 -19.94
C VAL A 9 -13.75 30.90 -19.77
N LEU A 10 -14.24 31.93 -19.07
CA LEU A 10 -13.50 33.12 -18.66
C LEU A 10 -12.86 32.88 -17.28
N LEU A 11 -11.55 32.64 -17.25
CA LEU A 11 -10.74 32.71 -16.03
C LEU A 11 -10.32 34.17 -15.77
N ARG A 12 -10.83 34.78 -14.70
CA ARG A 12 -10.34 36.07 -14.17
C ARG A 12 -9.41 35.84 -12.98
N ARG A 13 -8.31 36.61 -13.00
CA ARG A 13 -7.26 36.75 -11.99
C ARG A 13 -7.61 37.80 -10.93
N GLY A 14 -6.99 37.65 -9.75
CA GLY A 14 -6.71 38.69 -8.74
C GLY A 14 -6.79 38.07 -7.34
N GLY A 15 -5.90 38.27 -6.38
CA GLY A 15 -4.74 39.15 -6.22
C GLY A 15 -4.04 38.79 -4.89
N ALA A 16 -2.83 39.29 -4.70
CA ALA A 16 -1.91 38.96 -3.60
C ALA A 16 -2.12 39.83 -2.35
N ALA A 17 -1.75 39.30 -1.17
CA ALA A 17 -1.27 40.01 0.03
C ALA A 17 -0.54 38.96 0.90
N GLU A 18 0.79 38.97 0.98
CA GLU A 18 1.64 39.65 1.98
C GLU A 18 1.73 38.93 3.35
N THR A 19 2.88 38.25 3.47
CA THR A 19 3.71 37.90 4.64
C THR A 19 3.41 38.54 6.00
N THR A 20 3.43 37.72 7.05
CA THR A 20 4.12 38.07 8.32
C THR A 20 4.68 36.78 8.96
N SER A 21 5.98 36.77 9.17
CA SER A 21 6.73 35.72 9.87
C SER A 21 6.67 35.96 11.38
N ILE A 22 6.50 34.91 12.18
CA ILE A 22 6.89 34.91 13.59
C ILE A 22 7.74 33.67 13.84
N LEU A 23 9.01 33.95 14.16
CA LEU A 23 10.05 33.04 14.57
C LEU A 23 9.93 32.86 16.09
N VAL A 24 9.76 31.64 16.59
CA VAL A 24 9.95 31.34 18.02
C VAL A 24 11.02 30.27 18.14
N ILE A 25 12.15 30.70 18.69
CA ILE A 25 13.28 29.89 19.11
C ILE A 25 12.97 29.40 20.53
N VAL A 26 13.00 28.09 20.77
CA VAL A 26 13.20 27.55 22.12
C VAL A 26 14.29 26.48 22.06
N ALA A 27 15.40 26.80 22.72
CA ALA A 27 16.50 25.89 23.01
C ALA A 27 16.13 25.00 24.20
N VAL A 28 16.48 23.71 24.14
CA VAL A 28 16.51 22.83 25.32
C VAL A 28 17.90 22.25 25.47
N THR A 29 18.54 22.63 26.57
CA THR A 29 19.86 22.17 27.01
C THR A 29 19.69 20.91 27.86
N LEU A 30 20.58 19.94 27.62
CA LEU A 30 20.80 18.71 28.38
C LEU A 30 21.16 18.98 29.85
N LEU A 31 20.72 18.09 30.75
CA LEU A 31 21.48 17.74 31.96
C LEU A 31 21.15 16.31 32.45
N THR A 32 22.20 15.50 32.45
CA THR A 32 22.34 14.14 32.95
C THR A 32 22.75 14.09 34.42
N THR A 33 22.25 13.11 35.18
CA THR A 33 22.92 12.41 36.32
C THR A 33 22.03 11.20 36.68
N ALA A 34 22.41 9.93 36.46
CA ALA A 34 23.42 9.09 37.13
C ALA A 34 23.05 8.67 38.58
N ILE A 35 22.55 7.44 38.76
CA ILE A 35 22.70 6.63 39.99
C ILE A 35 22.95 5.16 39.59
N HIS A 36 23.89 4.52 40.29
CA HIS A 36 24.51 3.21 40.06
C HIS A 36 24.07 2.20 41.16
N PRO A 37 24.60 0.96 41.27
CA PRO A 37 23.82 -0.28 41.12
C PRO A 37 23.75 -1.15 42.38
N HIS A 38 22.99 -2.27 42.31
CA HIS A 38 23.31 -3.63 42.79
C HIS A 38 22.02 -4.40 43.13
N ILE A 39 21.87 -5.62 42.59
CA ILE A 39 21.87 -6.89 43.35
C ILE A 39 21.65 -8.06 42.37
N VAL A 40 22.54 -9.03 42.51
CA VAL A 40 22.57 -10.33 41.82
C VAL A 40 21.65 -11.30 42.58
N HIS A 41 20.79 -12.05 41.89
CA HIS A 41 20.44 -13.39 42.33
C HIS A 41 20.14 -14.30 41.12
N SER A 42 20.98 -15.31 41.01
CA SER A 42 20.85 -16.51 40.20
C SER A 42 19.65 -17.36 40.61
N PHE A 43 18.86 -17.87 39.66
CA PHE A 43 18.17 -19.15 39.84
C PHE A 43 18.14 -19.98 38.56
N SER A 44 18.32 -21.27 38.79
CA SER A 44 18.63 -22.35 37.87
C SER A 44 17.36 -23.09 37.46
N THR A 45 17.29 -23.48 36.19
CA THR A 45 16.71 -24.72 35.61
C THR A 45 15.43 -25.32 36.21
N GLN A 46 14.42 -25.53 35.35
CA GLN A 46 13.95 -26.88 34.95
C GLN A 46 12.85 -26.80 33.89
N GLN A 47 13.09 -27.43 32.73
CA GLN A 47 12.06 -27.75 31.72
C GLN A 47 11.43 -29.11 32.04
N PRO A 48 10.14 -29.32 31.79
CA PRO A 48 9.57 -30.65 31.60
C PRO A 48 9.37 -30.97 30.12
N VAL A 49 10.04 -32.04 29.68
CA VAL A 49 9.83 -32.75 28.42
C VAL A 49 8.54 -33.58 28.52
N CYS A 50 7.56 -33.33 27.65
CA CYS A 50 6.35 -34.16 27.56
C CYS A 50 6.45 -35.13 26.37
N ASN A 51 6.58 -36.42 26.69
CA ASN A 51 6.57 -37.54 25.73
C ASN A 51 5.13 -37.99 25.45
N TYR A 52 4.66 -37.87 24.19
CA TYR A 52 3.39 -38.48 23.77
C TYR A 52 3.62 -39.78 22.96
N ARG A 53 3.08 -40.87 23.50
CA ARG A 53 3.14 -42.23 22.95
C ARG A 53 2.23 -42.39 21.74
N ARG A 54 2.78 -42.86 20.61
CA ARG A 54 2.03 -43.41 19.46
C ARG A 54 1.28 -44.69 19.87
N ARG A 55 -0.02 -44.75 19.62
CA ARG A 55 -0.80 -46.00 19.55
C ARG A 55 -1.15 -46.29 18.10
N HIS A 56 -0.71 -47.46 17.64
CA HIS A 56 -1.11 -48.05 16.36
C HIS A 56 -2.56 -48.53 16.44
N LEU A 57 -3.40 -48.06 15.51
CA LEU A 57 -4.72 -48.63 15.24
C LEU A 57 -4.71 -49.23 13.83
N ASN A 58 -4.96 -50.54 13.78
CA ASN A 58 -5.20 -51.30 12.55
C ASN A 58 -6.59 -50.98 12.01
N LEU A 59 -6.70 -50.60 10.74
CA LEU A 59 -7.96 -50.48 10.00
C LEU A 59 -8.06 -51.60 8.94
N PRO A 60 -9.25 -52.20 8.74
CA PRO A 60 -9.44 -53.28 7.80
C PRO A 60 -9.70 -52.79 6.37
N PHE A 61 -9.23 -53.62 5.43
CA PHE A 61 -9.43 -53.61 3.99
C PHE A 61 -10.82 -53.13 3.51
N LEU A 62 -10.87 -52.12 2.64
CA LEU A 62 -11.99 -51.89 1.72
C LEU A 62 -11.51 -51.41 0.33
N ARG A 63 -11.96 -52.19 -0.65
CA ARG A 63 -11.90 -52.18 -2.12
C ARG A 63 -11.47 -50.89 -2.87
N SER A 64 -10.60 -51.12 -3.86
CA SER A 64 -10.02 -50.16 -4.80
C SER A 64 -11.02 -49.54 -5.77
N SER A 65 -11.10 -48.22 -5.76
CA SER A 65 -11.50 -47.39 -6.92
C SER A 65 -10.25 -46.65 -7.39
N THR A 66 -9.87 -46.82 -8.65
CA THR A 66 -8.72 -46.15 -9.27
C THR A 66 -8.96 -44.64 -9.34
N ARG A 67 -8.54 -43.90 -8.31
CA ARG A 67 -8.35 -42.45 -8.35
C ARG A 67 -7.08 -42.15 -9.13
N THR A 68 -7.11 -41.13 -9.98
CA THR A 68 -5.94 -40.69 -10.73
C THR A 68 -4.90 -40.08 -9.78
N SER A 69 -3.61 -40.14 -10.14
CA SER A 69 -2.50 -39.62 -9.32
C SER A 69 -2.67 -38.15 -8.93
N SER A 70 -3.31 -37.33 -9.78
CA SER A 70 -3.57 -35.91 -9.53
C SER A 70 -4.67 -35.67 -8.49
N ASP A 71 -5.66 -36.56 -8.42
CA ASP A 71 -6.76 -36.43 -7.45
C ASP A 71 -6.28 -36.78 -6.04
N VAL A 72 -5.36 -37.74 -5.92
CA VAL A 72 -4.77 -38.14 -4.63
C VAL A 72 -3.82 -37.06 -4.10
N THR A 73 -2.96 -36.47 -4.95
CA THR A 73 -2.10 -35.37 -4.52
C THR A 73 -2.90 -34.14 -4.11
N SER A 74 -3.93 -33.75 -4.88
CA SER A 74 -4.78 -32.61 -4.53
C SER A 74 -5.52 -32.79 -3.20
N ALA A 75 -5.93 -34.01 -2.86
CA ALA A 75 -6.57 -34.33 -1.59
C ALA A 75 -5.59 -34.33 -0.40
N ILE A 76 -4.34 -34.76 -0.61
CA ILE A 76 -3.27 -34.73 0.41
C ILE A 76 -2.85 -33.29 0.70
N ASP A 77 -2.65 -32.48 -0.35
CA ASP A 77 -2.27 -31.07 -0.22
C ASP A 77 -3.36 -30.27 0.51
N ASN A 78 -4.64 -30.53 0.21
CA ASN A 78 -5.75 -29.90 0.92
C ASN A 78 -5.82 -30.30 2.41
N ALA A 79 -5.45 -31.53 2.78
CA ALA A 79 -5.44 -31.95 4.17
C ALA A 79 -4.33 -31.26 4.98
N ALA A 80 -3.14 -31.12 4.39
CA ALA A 80 -2.03 -30.42 5.01
C ALA A 80 -2.31 -28.92 5.18
N ASP A 81 -2.94 -28.28 4.18
CA ASP A 81 -3.37 -26.88 4.27
C ASP A 81 -4.41 -26.69 5.38
N LEU A 82 -5.40 -27.59 5.49
CA LEU A 82 -6.40 -27.54 6.55
C LEU A 82 -5.80 -27.71 7.95
N GLU A 83 -4.91 -28.70 8.12
CA GLU A 83 -4.20 -28.92 9.39
C GLU A 83 -3.37 -27.69 9.79
N ARG A 84 -2.68 -27.08 8.82
CA ARG A 84 -1.91 -25.85 9.03
C ARG A 84 -2.79 -24.66 9.41
N MET A 85 -3.90 -24.44 8.71
CA MET A 85 -4.84 -23.35 9.01
C MET A 85 -5.47 -23.52 10.40
N GLU A 86 -5.83 -24.75 10.78
CA GLU A 86 -6.39 -25.04 12.10
C GLU A 86 -5.35 -24.87 13.21
N ALA A 87 -4.11 -25.31 13.00
CA ALA A 87 -3.02 -25.10 13.95
C ALA A 87 -2.74 -23.59 14.18
N LEU A 88 -2.71 -22.81 13.09
CA LEU A 88 -2.54 -21.36 13.17
C LEU A 88 -3.72 -20.72 13.92
N LYS A 89 -4.96 -21.10 13.59
CA LYS A 89 -6.17 -20.66 14.29
C LYS A 89 -6.08 -20.93 15.80
N CYS A 90 -5.70 -22.14 16.22
CA CYS A 90 -5.53 -22.47 17.64
C CYS A 90 -4.45 -21.61 18.31
N SER A 91 -3.32 -21.36 17.62
CA SER A 91 -2.25 -20.51 18.15
C SER A 91 -2.71 -19.07 18.35
N ILE A 92 -3.48 -18.52 17.39
CA ILE A 92 -4.09 -17.18 17.49
C ILE A 92 -5.03 -17.11 18.70
N LEU A 93 -5.98 -18.04 18.83
CA LEU A 93 -6.93 -18.04 19.96
C LEU A 93 -6.21 -18.18 21.32
N SER A 94 -5.18 -19.00 21.40
CA SER A 94 -4.35 -19.13 22.60
C SER A 94 -3.57 -17.85 22.92
N SER A 95 -3.10 -17.13 21.90
CA SER A 95 -2.40 -15.86 22.04
C SER A 95 -3.35 -14.73 22.49
N ILE A 96 -4.62 -14.77 22.06
CA ILE A 96 -5.67 -13.86 22.54
C ILE A 96 -5.94 -14.13 24.02
N ALA A 97 -6.13 -15.40 24.41
CA ALA A 97 -6.51 -15.77 25.77
C ALA A 97 -5.42 -15.54 26.82
N SER A 98 -4.15 -15.49 26.43
CA SER A 98 -3.04 -15.40 27.38
C SER A 98 -2.80 -13.99 27.93
N ASP A 99 -3.16 -12.92 27.19
CA ASP A 99 -2.85 -11.48 27.48
C ASP A 99 -1.48 -11.19 28.13
N GLU A 100 -0.51 -12.12 28.04
CA GLU A 100 0.77 -12.00 28.72
C GLU A 100 1.60 -10.88 28.07
N ASP A 101 2.29 -10.07 28.89
CA ASP A 101 3.25 -9.06 28.41
C ASP A 101 4.45 -9.77 27.78
N ILE A 102 4.39 -10.01 26.47
CA ILE A 102 5.48 -10.67 25.72
C ILE A 102 6.65 -9.69 25.51
N ASP A 103 6.40 -8.38 25.55
CA ASP A 103 7.32 -7.35 25.03
C ASP A 103 7.66 -6.20 26.02
N GLY A 104 7.26 -6.30 27.29
CA GLY A 104 7.54 -5.32 28.34
C GLY A 104 6.30 -4.54 28.84
N PRO A 105 6.47 -3.65 29.83
CA PRO A 105 5.35 -2.90 30.42
C PRO A 105 4.69 -2.01 29.37
N ASN A 106 3.36 -2.06 29.29
CA ASN A 106 2.49 -1.38 28.31
C ASN A 106 2.34 -2.05 26.92
N THR A 107 2.57 -3.37 26.81
CA THR A 107 2.36 -4.10 25.54
C THR A 107 1.18 -5.09 25.57
N SER A 108 0.67 -5.42 26.75
CA SER A 108 -0.60 -6.14 26.92
C SER A 108 -1.79 -5.31 26.43
N SER A 109 -2.85 -6.03 26.06
CA SER A 109 -4.09 -5.40 25.60
C SER A 109 -4.82 -4.70 26.73
N THR A 110 -4.65 -5.20 27.96
CA THR A 110 -5.12 -4.52 29.17
C THR A 110 -4.47 -3.15 29.31
N ALA A 111 -3.14 -3.06 29.31
CA ALA A 111 -2.44 -1.78 29.49
C ALA A 111 -2.69 -0.80 28.32
N TRP A 112 -2.77 -1.31 27.08
CA TRP A 112 -3.15 -0.48 25.93
C TRP A 112 -4.57 0.09 26.09
N THR A 113 -5.52 -0.74 26.54
CA THR A 113 -6.90 -0.31 26.80
C THR A 113 -7.00 0.67 27.96
N GLU A 114 -6.19 0.54 29.01
CA GLU A 114 -6.14 1.54 30.09
C GLU A 114 -5.64 2.90 29.59
N CYS A 115 -4.79 2.92 28.56
CA CYS A 115 -4.27 4.15 27.98
C CYS A 115 -5.28 4.87 27.06
N TYR A 116 -6.04 4.11 26.26
CA TYR A 116 -6.90 4.67 25.20
C TYR A 116 -8.39 4.32 25.29
N GLY A 117 -8.77 3.33 26.10
CA GLY A 117 -10.12 2.74 26.14
C GLY A 117 -11.21 3.74 26.51
N ASP A 118 -10.90 4.70 27.38
CA ASP A 118 -11.83 5.77 27.78
C ASP A 118 -11.91 6.92 26.77
N ARG A 119 -11.00 6.97 25.77
CA ARG A 119 -10.90 8.06 24.79
C ARG A 119 -11.81 7.90 23.57
N GLY A 120 -12.58 6.81 23.48
CA GLY A 120 -13.47 6.51 22.33
C GLY A 120 -14.68 7.44 22.14
N GLY A 121 -14.69 8.63 22.77
CA GLY A 121 -15.73 9.64 22.58
C GLY A 121 -17.16 9.16 22.88
N GLY A 122 -17.34 8.28 23.88
CA GLY A 122 -18.64 7.81 24.34
C GLY A 122 -19.44 6.94 23.35
N THR A 123 -18.88 6.59 22.18
CA THR A 123 -19.60 5.86 21.12
C THR A 123 -19.21 4.40 20.97
N LEU A 124 -17.97 4.02 21.34
CA LEU A 124 -17.58 2.62 21.42
C LEU A 124 -17.40 2.20 22.87
N ASP A 125 -18.03 1.08 23.21
CA ASP A 125 -17.79 0.37 24.45
C ASP A 125 -16.28 0.09 24.58
N PRO A 126 -15.63 0.46 25.70
CA PRO A 126 -14.24 0.11 26.00
C PRO A 126 -13.91 -1.38 25.80
N SER A 127 -14.92 -2.26 25.87
CA SER A 127 -14.80 -3.68 25.56
C SER A 127 -14.27 -3.96 24.14
N TYR A 128 -14.62 -3.13 23.15
CA TYR A 128 -14.14 -3.28 21.78
C TYR A 128 -12.66 -2.94 21.64
N SER A 129 -12.18 -1.91 22.34
CA SER A 129 -10.77 -1.49 22.33
C SER A 129 -9.84 -2.64 22.72
N TYR A 130 -10.19 -3.33 23.80
CA TYR A 130 -9.48 -4.52 24.25
C TYR A 130 -9.55 -5.65 23.21
N ALA A 131 -10.74 -5.92 22.67
CA ALA A 131 -10.96 -7.00 21.72
C ALA A 131 -10.13 -6.81 20.43
N PHE A 132 -10.19 -5.62 19.83
CA PHE A 132 -9.41 -5.28 18.64
C PHE A 132 -7.91 -5.41 18.89
N HIS A 133 -7.40 -4.76 19.95
CA HIS A 133 -5.97 -4.82 20.24
C HIS A 133 -5.51 -6.25 20.50
N SER A 134 -6.29 -7.06 21.22
CA SER A 134 -5.96 -8.47 21.49
C SER A 134 -5.85 -9.32 20.23
N VAL A 135 -6.79 -9.15 19.28
CA VAL A 135 -6.77 -9.84 17.99
C VAL A 135 -5.53 -9.44 17.17
N PHE A 136 -5.25 -8.14 17.05
CA PHE A 136 -4.11 -7.66 16.26
C PHE A 136 -2.76 -8.03 16.89
N ARG A 137 -2.67 -7.99 18.22
CA ARG A 137 -1.49 -8.44 18.96
C ARG A 137 -1.24 -9.93 18.76
N ALA A 138 -2.29 -10.75 18.82
CA ALA A 138 -2.20 -12.18 18.56
C ALA A 138 -1.72 -12.47 17.13
N LEU A 139 -2.20 -11.71 16.14
CA LEU A 139 -1.69 -11.80 14.77
C LEU A 139 -0.20 -11.50 14.70
N ARG A 140 0.28 -10.44 15.38
CA ARG A 140 1.71 -10.11 15.42
C ARG A 140 2.55 -11.23 16.04
N CYS A 141 2.11 -11.81 17.14
CA CYS A 141 2.80 -12.92 17.81
C CYS A 141 2.95 -14.16 16.90
N ASN A 142 2.09 -14.28 15.90
CA ASN A 142 2.05 -15.40 14.95
C ASN A 142 2.44 -14.98 13.52
N ALA A 143 3.03 -13.79 13.34
CA ALA A 143 3.25 -13.18 12.03
C ALA A 143 4.12 -14.02 11.07
N GLY A 144 5.10 -14.77 11.61
CA GLY A 144 5.98 -15.62 10.82
C GLY A 144 5.26 -16.77 10.09
N GLU A 145 4.10 -17.21 10.60
CA GLU A 145 3.28 -18.24 9.98
C GLU A 145 2.02 -17.69 9.30
N ALA A 146 1.57 -16.49 9.70
CA ALA A 146 0.33 -15.88 9.24
C ALA A 146 0.49 -14.98 8.00
N LEU A 147 1.56 -14.18 7.88
CA LEU A 147 1.60 -13.09 6.91
C LEU A 147 2.18 -13.47 5.53
N GLY A 148 1.75 -12.71 4.51
CA GLY A 148 2.27 -12.75 3.15
C GLY A 148 2.07 -14.10 2.46
N TRP A 149 2.91 -14.40 1.46
CA TRP A 149 2.78 -15.65 0.67
C TRP A 149 3.07 -16.92 1.44
N ARG A 150 3.82 -16.81 2.53
CA ARG A 150 4.01 -17.92 3.46
C ARG A 150 2.80 -18.11 4.34
N GLY A 151 1.93 -17.12 4.47
CA GLY A 151 0.76 -17.13 5.31
C GLY A 151 -0.25 -18.23 5.01
N ALA A 152 -1.26 -18.31 5.88
CA ALA A 152 -2.44 -19.10 5.65
C ALA A 152 -3.68 -18.31 6.12
N PRO A 153 -4.79 -18.33 5.36
CA PRO A 153 -6.01 -17.70 5.82
C PRO A 153 -6.63 -18.49 6.98
N PHE A 154 -7.33 -17.81 7.88
CA PHE A 154 -8.06 -18.46 8.96
C PHE A 154 -9.33 -17.69 9.31
N HIS A 155 -10.31 -18.40 9.84
CA HIS A 155 -11.61 -17.85 10.28
C HIS A 155 -11.80 -18.16 11.76
N LEU A 156 -12.00 -17.11 12.55
CA LEU A 156 -12.37 -17.17 13.96
C LEU A 156 -13.87 -16.90 14.07
N LYS A 157 -14.62 -17.86 14.61
CA LYS A 157 -16.03 -17.63 14.89
C LYS A 157 -16.21 -16.75 16.12
N SER A 158 -17.28 -15.96 16.14
CA SER A 158 -17.61 -15.07 17.26
C SER A 158 -17.63 -15.81 18.60
N GLU A 159 -18.24 -17.01 18.67
CA GLU A 159 -18.28 -17.82 19.91
C GLU A 159 -16.87 -18.19 20.43
N GLU A 160 -15.98 -18.61 19.54
CA GLU A 160 -14.59 -18.99 19.88
C GLU A 160 -13.78 -17.77 20.30
N LEU A 161 -14.00 -16.65 19.61
CA LEU A 161 -13.35 -15.38 19.88
C LEU A 161 -13.82 -14.80 21.22
N GLN A 162 -15.12 -14.81 21.49
CA GLN A 162 -15.69 -14.41 22.78
C GLN A 162 -15.15 -15.26 23.92
N GLN A 163 -15.03 -16.57 23.73
CA GLN A 163 -14.41 -17.45 24.73
C GLN A 163 -12.96 -17.03 25.02
N ALA A 164 -12.17 -16.75 23.97
CA ALA A 164 -10.78 -16.31 24.13
C ALA A 164 -10.67 -14.90 24.74
N LEU A 165 -11.62 -14.01 24.45
CA LEU A 165 -11.66 -12.64 24.94
C LEU A 165 -12.31 -12.49 26.32
N GLY A 166 -12.74 -13.58 26.97
CA GLY A 166 -13.38 -13.52 28.28
C GLY A 166 -14.82 -12.99 28.25
N GLY A 167 -15.57 -13.30 27.20
CA GLY A 167 -16.98 -12.95 26.99
C GLY A 167 -17.23 -11.65 26.21
N ARG A 168 -16.17 -10.99 25.72
CA ARG A 168 -16.28 -9.78 24.90
C ARG A 168 -16.39 -10.14 23.42
N GLY A 169 -17.29 -9.47 22.71
CA GLY A 169 -17.56 -9.68 21.28
C GLY A 169 -17.08 -8.55 20.39
N LEU A 170 -17.19 -8.75 19.07
CA LEU A 170 -16.95 -7.73 18.04
C LEU A 170 -18.20 -7.47 17.18
N GLU A 171 -19.29 -8.19 17.44
CA GLU A 171 -20.58 -7.99 16.80
C GLU A 171 -21.10 -6.57 17.06
N GLY A 172 -21.64 -5.92 16.03
CA GLY A 172 -22.22 -4.58 16.17
C GLY A 172 -21.21 -3.47 16.48
N CYS A 173 -19.90 -3.71 16.35
CA CYS A 173 -18.89 -2.65 16.60
C CYS A 173 -19.00 -1.42 15.68
N PHE A 174 -19.71 -1.53 14.55
CA PHE A 174 -20.07 -0.45 13.64
C PHE A 174 -21.23 -0.89 12.73
N THR A 175 -22.37 -0.23 12.88
CA THR A 175 -23.65 -0.59 12.25
C THR A 175 -24.01 0.32 11.08
N TYR A 176 -25.14 0.04 10.41
CA TYR A 176 -25.67 0.91 9.37
C TYR A 176 -26.10 2.27 9.93
N ASP A 177 -26.62 2.31 11.16
CA ASP A 177 -27.02 3.54 11.82
C ASP A 177 -25.80 4.42 12.15
N ASP A 178 -24.68 3.80 12.55
CA ASP A 178 -23.41 4.50 12.73
C ASP A 178 -22.91 5.12 11.41
N LEU A 179 -23.09 4.41 10.29
CA LEU A 179 -22.78 4.96 8.97
C LEU A 179 -23.68 6.15 8.62
N GLU A 180 -24.99 6.06 8.86
CA GLU A 180 -25.91 7.18 8.62
C GLU A 180 -25.51 8.41 9.44
N GLN A 181 -25.16 8.20 10.71
CA GLN A 181 -24.68 9.26 11.57
C GLN A 181 -23.34 9.82 11.09
N ALA A 182 -22.41 8.98 10.64
CA ALA A 182 -21.12 9.42 10.09
C ALA A 182 -21.27 10.26 8.82
N LEU A 183 -22.25 9.94 7.96
CA LEU A 183 -22.58 10.74 6.77
C LEU A 183 -23.19 12.11 7.15
N ILE A 184 -23.92 12.19 8.27
CA ILE A 184 -24.44 13.43 8.83
C ILE A 184 -23.34 14.27 9.48
N ASP A 185 -22.36 13.62 10.12
CA ASP A 185 -21.32 14.29 10.91
C ASP A 185 -20.08 14.66 10.10
N ASP A 186 -19.85 14.06 8.91
CA ASP A 186 -18.62 14.32 8.14
C ASP A 186 -18.82 14.50 6.62
N PHE A 187 -17.76 14.90 5.93
CA PHE A 187 -17.65 14.87 4.47
C PHE A 187 -16.93 13.58 4.06
N LEU A 188 -17.70 12.53 3.81
CA LEU A 188 -17.17 11.24 3.39
C LEU A 188 -17.18 11.12 1.87
N ASP A 189 -16.21 10.38 1.34
CA ASP A 189 -16.18 9.93 -0.05
C ASP A 189 -16.18 8.40 -0.10
N ALA A 190 -16.82 7.83 -1.11
CA ALA A 190 -16.95 6.40 -1.28
C ALA A 190 -17.01 6.01 -2.75
N GLY A 191 -16.46 4.84 -3.03
CA GLY A 191 -16.58 4.19 -4.32
C GLY A 191 -17.57 3.03 -4.28
N ARG A 192 -18.20 2.74 -5.41
CA ARG A 192 -19.05 1.58 -5.64
C ARG A 192 -18.33 0.61 -6.57
N GLY A 193 -18.11 -0.60 -6.09
CA GLY A 193 -17.54 -1.70 -6.88
C GLY A 193 -18.52 -2.23 -7.93
N THR A 194 -18.01 -2.54 -9.12
CA THR A 194 -18.78 -3.25 -10.16
C THR A 194 -18.87 -4.74 -9.87
N ASP A 195 -20.03 -5.34 -10.11
CA ASP A 195 -20.31 -6.77 -9.93
C ASP A 195 -20.01 -7.65 -11.18
N ASP A 196 -19.48 -7.06 -12.26
CA ASP A 196 -19.15 -7.78 -13.50
C ASP A 196 -17.84 -8.58 -13.34
N ALA A 197 -17.96 -9.84 -12.92
CA ALA A 197 -16.83 -10.77 -12.75
C ALA A 197 -16.05 -11.11 -14.02
N ARG A 198 -16.47 -10.62 -15.20
CA ARG A 198 -15.74 -10.76 -16.47
C ARG A 198 -14.77 -9.62 -16.74
N LYS A 199 -14.74 -8.62 -15.86
CA LYS A 199 -13.81 -7.49 -15.91
C LYS A 199 -13.05 -7.44 -14.60
N GLY A 200 -11.89 -6.80 -14.63
CA GLY A 200 -11.24 -6.40 -13.38
C GLY A 200 -12.18 -5.53 -12.55
N TRP A 201 -12.05 -5.60 -11.23
CA TRP A 201 -12.86 -4.81 -10.33
C TRP A 201 -12.62 -3.32 -10.57
N LYS A 202 -13.70 -2.59 -10.84
CA LYS A 202 -13.68 -1.14 -11.11
C LYS A 202 -14.56 -0.42 -10.11
N MET A 203 -14.14 0.80 -9.77
CA MET A 203 -14.84 1.68 -8.85
C MET A 203 -15.57 2.79 -9.63
N ALA A 204 -16.76 3.13 -9.18
CA ALA A 204 -17.50 4.32 -9.62
C ALA A 204 -17.83 5.19 -8.39
N ALA A 205 -17.88 6.51 -8.52
CA ALA A 205 -18.30 7.36 -7.41
C ALA A 205 -19.71 7.00 -6.93
N VAL A 206 -19.94 7.04 -5.61
CA VAL A 206 -21.26 6.78 -5.01
C VAL A 206 -22.20 7.96 -5.20
N SER A 207 -21.70 9.18 -5.03
CA SER A 207 -22.47 10.41 -5.17
C SER A 207 -21.83 11.38 -6.17
N ASN A 208 -22.64 12.29 -6.70
CA ASN A 208 -22.18 13.47 -7.43
C ASN A 208 -22.77 14.71 -6.74
N PRO A 209 -22.07 15.87 -6.76
CA PRO A 209 -22.63 17.09 -6.20
C PRO A 209 -23.99 17.42 -6.82
N ARG A 210 -25.01 17.60 -5.98
CA ARG A 210 -26.38 17.96 -6.39
C ARG A 210 -26.48 19.42 -6.83
N ASP A 211 -25.63 20.28 -6.25
CA ASP A 211 -25.50 21.69 -6.57
C ASP A 211 -24.10 22.21 -6.16
N SER A 212 -23.88 23.53 -6.23
CA SER A 212 -22.60 24.17 -5.89
C SER A 212 -22.41 24.49 -4.40
N SER A 213 -23.37 24.14 -3.55
CA SER A 213 -23.28 24.34 -2.10
C SER A 213 -22.51 23.20 -1.43
N PHE A 214 -21.92 23.48 -0.27
CA PHE A 214 -21.22 22.47 0.52
C PHE A 214 -22.15 21.28 0.87
N GLN A 215 -23.38 21.55 1.31
CA GLN A 215 -24.35 20.51 1.66
C GLN A 215 -24.83 19.72 0.44
N GLY A 216 -24.96 20.37 -0.72
CA GLY A 216 -25.28 19.70 -1.98
C GLY A 216 -24.18 18.78 -2.48
N ALA A 217 -22.92 19.06 -2.12
CA ALA A 217 -21.77 18.24 -2.47
C ALA A 217 -21.57 17.00 -1.57
N ARG A 218 -22.13 16.98 -0.35
CA ARG A 218 -21.98 15.87 0.60
C ARG A 218 -22.77 14.64 0.18
N MET A 219 -22.17 13.46 0.36
CA MET A 219 -22.86 12.19 0.27
C MET A 219 -23.91 12.04 1.37
N THR A 220 -25.06 11.46 1.05
CA THR A 220 -26.16 11.18 1.99
C THR A 220 -26.47 9.69 2.04
N SER A 221 -27.20 9.25 3.07
CA SER A 221 -27.68 7.86 3.18
C SER A 221 -28.47 7.42 1.93
N SER A 222 -29.25 8.32 1.34
CA SER A 222 -30.00 8.03 0.10
C SER A 222 -29.08 7.74 -1.10
N ASP A 223 -27.93 8.43 -1.18
CA ASP A 223 -26.93 8.17 -2.22
C ASP A 223 -26.29 6.79 -2.01
N VAL A 224 -25.99 6.43 -0.75
CA VAL A 224 -25.47 5.11 -0.37
C VAL A 224 -26.48 4.01 -0.69
N ASP A 225 -27.75 4.15 -0.28
CA ASP A 225 -28.83 3.20 -0.61
C ASP A 225 -28.95 2.98 -2.13
N ALA A 226 -28.88 4.07 -2.90
CA ALA A 226 -28.94 4.03 -4.35
C ALA A 226 -27.74 3.31 -4.97
N ALA A 227 -26.56 3.46 -4.39
CA ALA A 227 -25.36 2.74 -4.81
C ALA A 227 -25.40 1.26 -4.41
N LEU A 228 -25.90 0.93 -3.21
CA LEU A 228 -26.05 -0.43 -2.71
C LEU A 228 -26.99 -1.28 -3.56
N ARG A 229 -27.98 -0.66 -4.20
CA ARG A 229 -28.82 -1.31 -5.22
C ARG A 229 -28.07 -1.73 -6.49
N LYS A 230 -26.84 -1.26 -6.69
CA LYS A 230 -26.03 -1.54 -7.88
C LYS A 230 -24.68 -2.19 -7.59
N GLY A 231 -24.29 -2.41 -6.35
CA GLY A 231 -22.99 -3.00 -5.99
C GLY A 231 -22.61 -2.75 -4.54
N THR A 232 -21.41 -3.18 -4.14
CA THR A 232 -20.84 -2.88 -2.82
C THR A 232 -20.33 -1.45 -2.78
N VAL A 233 -20.66 -0.74 -1.70
CA VAL A 233 -20.12 0.59 -1.38
C VAL A 233 -18.88 0.42 -0.50
N ILE A 234 -17.83 1.19 -0.79
CA ILE A 234 -16.50 1.04 -0.22
C ILE A 234 -16.00 2.40 0.22
N PHE A 235 -15.63 2.48 1.48
CA PHE A 235 -15.00 3.64 2.08
C PHE A 235 -13.54 3.29 2.38
N ASN A 236 -12.62 4.00 1.73
CA ASN A 236 -11.19 3.78 1.93
C ASN A 236 -10.69 4.63 3.11
N ALA A 237 -9.72 4.10 3.87
CA ALA A 237 -9.09 4.78 5.00
C ALA A 237 -10.10 5.36 6.02
N ILE A 238 -11.27 4.73 6.15
CA ILE A 238 -12.42 5.27 6.90
C ILE A 238 -12.09 5.55 8.37
N GLY A 239 -11.13 4.84 8.96
CA GLY A 239 -10.63 5.09 10.32
C GLY A 239 -10.03 6.48 10.53
N ALA A 240 -9.51 7.12 9.48
CA ALA A 240 -9.00 8.49 9.54
C ALA A 240 -10.13 9.54 9.52
N HIS A 241 -11.29 9.16 8.99
CA HIS A 241 -12.41 10.06 8.74
C HIS A 241 -13.48 9.97 9.83
N VAL A 242 -13.83 8.75 10.25
CA VAL A 242 -14.91 8.47 11.20
C VAL A 242 -14.32 8.20 12.59
N PRO A 243 -14.57 9.09 13.58
CA PRO A 243 -13.94 8.99 14.90
C PRO A 243 -14.12 7.65 15.60
N SER A 244 -15.29 7.02 15.52
CA SER A 244 -15.51 5.70 16.14
C SER A 244 -14.59 4.63 15.54
N LEU A 245 -14.27 4.69 14.25
CA LEU A 245 -13.35 3.75 13.62
C LEU A 245 -11.87 4.09 13.83
N ALA A 246 -11.54 5.25 14.41
CA ALA A 246 -10.16 5.67 14.63
C ALA A 246 -9.47 4.85 15.71
N LEU A 247 -10.17 4.52 16.80
CA LEU A 247 -9.58 3.76 17.92
C LEU A 247 -9.23 2.30 17.54
N PRO A 248 -10.10 1.53 16.85
CA PRO A 248 -9.71 0.24 16.28
C PRO A 248 -8.55 0.35 15.28
N SER A 249 -8.47 1.42 14.50
CA SER A 249 -7.39 1.64 13.54
C SER A 249 -6.05 1.96 14.22
N LEU A 250 -6.09 2.72 15.33
CA LEU A 250 -4.95 2.95 16.20
C LEU A 250 -4.50 1.65 16.88
N ALA A 251 -5.44 0.82 17.35
CA ALA A 251 -5.14 -0.48 17.94
C ALA A 251 -4.34 -1.37 16.98
N LEU A 252 -4.72 -1.42 15.69
CA LEU A 252 -3.95 -2.16 14.69
C LEU A 252 -2.56 -1.53 14.49
N THR A 253 -2.49 -0.21 14.35
CA THR A 253 -1.24 0.52 14.09
C THR A 253 -0.20 0.27 15.19
N ASP A 254 -0.62 0.37 16.45
CA ASP A 254 0.21 0.12 17.62
C ASP A 254 0.57 -1.37 17.74
N ALA A 255 -0.42 -2.26 17.63
CA ALA A 255 -0.19 -3.70 17.79
C ALA A 255 0.73 -4.26 16.71
N ALA A 256 0.56 -3.86 15.44
CA ALA A 256 1.38 -4.33 14.33
C ALA A 256 2.74 -3.61 14.23
N CYS A 257 2.90 -2.47 14.91
CA CYS A 257 4.05 -1.57 14.77
C CYS A 257 4.29 -1.18 13.29
N LEU A 258 3.20 -0.94 12.55
CA LEU A 258 3.22 -0.62 11.13
C LEU A 258 2.24 0.53 10.83
N PRO A 259 2.51 1.37 9.82
CA PRO A 259 1.47 2.24 9.28
C PRO A 259 0.39 1.34 8.68
N CYS A 260 -0.86 1.52 9.11
CA CYS A 260 -2.00 0.68 8.75
C CYS A 260 -3.21 1.55 8.37
N ALA A 261 -4.15 0.98 7.63
CA ALA A 261 -5.39 1.64 7.24
C ALA A 261 -6.60 0.73 7.45
N THR A 262 -7.77 1.33 7.64
CA THR A 262 -9.04 0.60 7.75
C THR A 262 -9.95 0.99 6.61
N ASN A 263 -10.45 0.01 5.88
CA ASN A 263 -11.49 0.19 4.87
C ASN A 263 -12.83 -0.36 5.39
N MET A 264 -13.94 0.16 4.90
CA MET A 264 -15.27 -0.35 5.21
C MET A 264 -16.02 -0.69 3.93
N TYR A 265 -16.72 -1.83 3.98
CA TYR A 265 -17.49 -2.35 2.85
C TYR A 265 -18.93 -2.61 3.27
N VAL A 266 -19.86 -1.99 2.54
CA VAL A 266 -21.30 -2.08 2.78
C VAL A 266 -21.94 -2.77 1.59
N THR A 267 -22.69 -3.84 1.83
CA THR A 267 -23.26 -4.66 0.75
C THR A 267 -24.69 -5.06 1.07
N HIS A 268 -25.59 -4.73 0.15
CA HIS A 268 -26.99 -5.16 0.22
C HIS A 268 -27.10 -6.70 0.29
N PRO A 269 -28.08 -7.28 1.03
CA PRO A 269 -28.31 -8.72 1.04
C PRO A 269 -28.66 -9.28 -0.35
N GLY A 270 -28.42 -10.57 -0.57
CA GLY A 270 -28.81 -11.29 -1.79
C GLY A 270 -27.89 -11.12 -3.01
N ARG A 271 -26.69 -10.56 -2.86
CA ARG A 271 -25.75 -10.35 -3.97
C ARG A 271 -25.00 -11.63 -4.29
N LYS A 272 -25.20 -12.17 -5.50
CA LYS A 272 -24.43 -13.30 -6.05
C LYS A 272 -22.92 -13.05 -6.10
N THR A 273 -22.54 -11.81 -6.37
CA THR A 273 -21.15 -11.36 -6.32
C THR A 273 -21.15 -9.93 -5.82
N SER A 274 -20.36 -9.68 -4.79
CA SER A 274 -20.21 -8.36 -4.16
C SER A 274 -18.82 -7.79 -4.37
N ALA A 275 -17.80 -8.65 -4.34
CA ALA A 275 -16.50 -8.39 -4.96
C ALA A 275 -16.10 -9.59 -5.85
N PRO A 276 -15.75 -9.36 -7.13
CA PRO A 276 -15.22 -10.42 -7.99
C PRO A 276 -13.86 -10.90 -7.45
N PRO A 277 -13.34 -12.06 -7.89
CA PRO A 277 -12.06 -12.55 -7.40
C PRO A 277 -10.93 -11.57 -7.69
N HIS A 278 -10.20 -11.17 -6.66
CA HIS A 278 -9.07 -10.24 -6.74
C HIS A 278 -8.04 -10.52 -5.63
N THR A 279 -6.85 -9.94 -5.75
CA THR A 279 -5.84 -9.93 -4.69
C THR A 279 -5.61 -8.53 -4.16
N ASP A 280 -5.14 -8.47 -2.91
CA ASP A 280 -4.73 -7.25 -2.24
C ASP A 280 -3.23 -7.24 -1.95
N ARG A 281 -2.69 -6.02 -1.83
CA ARG A 281 -1.30 -5.75 -1.49
C ARG A 281 -1.04 -5.79 0.01
N GLN A 282 -2.08 -5.60 0.81
CA GLN A 282 -2.01 -5.76 2.26
C GLN A 282 -2.42 -7.17 2.69
N ASP A 283 -1.86 -7.62 3.81
CA ASP A 283 -2.49 -8.64 4.63
C ASP A 283 -3.74 -8.02 5.27
N VAL A 284 -4.86 -8.73 5.34
CA VAL A 284 -6.13 -8.16 5.83
C VAL A 284 -6.73 -8.95 6.98
N VAL A 285 -7.16 -8.21 8.01
CA VAL A 285 -8.04 -8.69 9.07
C VAL A 285 -9.43 -8.14 8.79
N VAL A 286 -10.35 -9.01 8.41
CA VAL A 286 -11.76 -8.69 8.17
C VAL A 286 -12.53 -8.93 9.45
N VAL A 287 -13.19 -7.90 9.97
CA VAL A 287 -14.13 -8.00 11.09
C VAL A 287 -15.52 -7.75 10.55
N GLN A 288 -16.36 -8.78 10.60
CA GLN A 288 -17.75 -8.65 10.16
C GLN A 288 -18.55 -8.03 11.31
N SER A 289 -19.00 -6.80 11.11
CA SER A 289 -19.64 -6.04 12.17
C SER A 289 -21.15 -6.24 12.20
N GLN A 290 -21.77 -6.29 11.01
CA GLN A 290 -23.22 -6.43 10.88
C GLN A 290 -23.57 -7.32 9.69
N GLY A 291 -24.66 -8.09 9.79
CA GLY A 291 -25.11 -9.00 8.74
C GLY A 291 -24.13 -10.15 8.49
N MET A 292 -24.20 -10.74 7.29
CA MET A 292 -23.40 -11.90 6.90
C MET A 292 -22.79 -11.70 5.51
N LYS A 293 -21.59 -12.24 5.29
CA LYS A 293 -20.98 -12.33 3.97
C LYS A 293 -20.33 -13.69 3.75
N ARG A 294 -20.58 -14.30 2.60
CA ARG A 294 -19.89 -15.51 2.17
C ARG A 294 -18.56 -15.15 1.52
N TRP A 295 -17.49 -15.74 2.01
CA TRP A 295 -16.12 -15.56 1.53
C TRP A 295 -15.58 -16.85 0.94
N ARG A 296 -14.85 -16.71 -0.17
CA ARG A 296 -14.02 -17.78 -0.74
C ARG A 296 -12.62 -17.26 -0.94
N VAL A 297 -11.64 -17.94 -0.36
CA VAL A 297 -10.22 -17.59 -0.41
C VAL A 297 -9.45 -18.71 -1.11
N PHE A 298 -8.57 -18.34 -2.02
CA PHE A 298 -7.81 -19.26 -2.84
C PHE A 298 -6.31 -19.09 -2.59
N SER A 299 -5.53 -20.12 -2.90
CA SER A 299 -4.08 -20.01 -2.93
C SER A 299 -3.63 -19.06 -4.05
N PRO A 300 -2.55 -18.29 -3.85
CA PRO A 300 -1.98 -17.46 -4.92
C PRO A 300 -1.63 -18.31 -6.15
N PRO A 301 -1.94 -17.85 -7.38
CA PRO A 301 -1.55 -18.56 -8.60
C PRO A 301 -0.03 -18.48 -8.81
N GLU A 302 0.53 -19.42 -9.58
CA GLU A 302 1.96 -19.40 -9.87
C GLU A 302 2.32 -18.19 -10.75
N GLY A 303 3.31 -17.40 -10.32
CA GLY A 303 3.70 -16.14 -10.98
C GLY A 303 4.12 -16.31 -12.45
N LYS A 304 4.66 -17.47 -12.81
CA LYS A 304 5.10 -17.78 -14.18
C LYS A 304 3.95 -17.79 -15.20
N HIS A 305 2.70 -17.97 -14.77
CA HIS A 305 1.56 -17.93 -15.68
C HIS A 305 1.25 -16.52 -16.20
N ARG A 306 1.55 -15.49 -15.40
CA ARG A 306 1.28 -14.08 -15.67
C ARG A 306 2.45 -13.21 -15.18
N PRO A 307 3.63 -13.30 -15.83
CA PRO A 307 4.79 -12.54 -15.38
C PRO A 307 4.58 -11.03 -15.49
N ASP A 308 3.71 -10.59 -16.39
CA ASP A 308 3.34 -9.20 -16.67
C ASP A 308 2.25 -8.63 -15.75
N ALA A 309 1.72 -9.42 -14.80
CA ALA A 309 0.72 -8.98 -13.84
C ALA A 309 1.31 -8.84 -12.43
N ASP A 310 0.83 -7.84 -11.68
CA ASP A 310 1.17 -7.68 -10.27
C ASP A 310 0.40 -8.74 -9.44
N PRO A 311 1.08 -9.68 -8.76
CA PRO A 311 0.45 -10.69 -7.93
C PRO A 311 -0.39 -10.11 -6.78
N TYR A 312 -0.10 -8.89 -6.35
CA TYR A 312 -0.78 -8.18 -5.26
C TYR A 312 -1.93 -7.26 -5.73
N ALA A 313 -2.18 -7.19 -7.04
CA ALA A 313 -3.26 -6.40 -7.62
C ALA A 313 -4.01 -7.15 -8.74
N ARG A 314 -4.03 -8.48 -8.68
CA ARG A 314 -4.75 -9.32 -9.65
C ARG A 314 -6.25 -9.09 -9.56
N GLY A 315 -6.95 -9.22 -10.68
CA GLY A 315 -8.40 -9.09 -10.74
C GLY A 315 -8.91 -7.65 -10.59
N LYS A 316 -8.03 -6.64 -10.68
CA LYS A 316 -8.37 -5.21 -10.60
C LYS A 316 -8.13 -4.49 -11.92
N GLY A 317 -8.85 -3.40 -12.14
CA GLY A 317 -8.65 -2.53 -13.31
C GLY A 317 -8.86 -3.26 -14.64
N ASN A 318 -7.79 -3.49 -15.39
CA ASN A 318 -7.83 -4.20 -16.67
C ASN A 318 -7.40 -5.68 -16.57
N ASP A 319 -6.92 -6.15 -15.42
CA ASP A 319 -6.67 -7.57 -15.17
C ASP A 319 -7.95 -8.21 -14.62
N ASP A 320 -8.49 -9.21 -15.33
CA ASP A 320 -9.60 -10.02 -14.86
C ASP A 320 -9.11 -11.36 -14.32
N LEU A 321 -9.65 -11.79 -13.17
CA LEU A 321 -9.30 -13.05 -12.51
C LEU A 321 -10.55 -13.91 -12.26
N PRO A 322 -11.35 -14.24 -13.29
CA PRO A 322 -12.54 -15.07 -13.08
C PRO A 322 -12.13 -16.46 -12.54
N SER A 323 -13.01 -17.11 -11.77
CA SER A 323 -12.67 -18.36 -11.05
C SER A 323 -12.13 -19.49 -11.94
N HIS A 324 -12.58 -19.59 -13.20
CA HIS A 324 -12.05 -20.57 -14.14
C HIS A 324 -10.58 -20.29 -14.51
N ARG A 325 -10.21 -19.01 -14.66
CA ARG A 325 -8.82 -18.60 -14.93
C ARG A 325 -7.96 -18.85 -13.70
N LEU A 326 -8.45 -18.45 -12.53
CA LEU A 326 -7.75 -18.71 -11.26
C LEU A 326 -7.41 -20.19 -11.09
N LYS A 327 -8.37 -21.08 -11.37
CA LYS A 327 -8.15 -22.53 -11.35
C LYS A 327 -7.12 -22.99 -12.40
N ASN A 328 -7.17 -22.45 -13.61
CA ASN A 328 -6.22 -22.76 -14.68
C ASN A 328 -4.80 -22.26 -14.38
N GLU A 329 -4.65 -21.18 -13.60
CA GLU A 329 -3.38 -20.62 -13.14
C GLU A 329 -2.88 -21.30 -11.83
N GLY A 330 -3.49 -22.42 -11.41
CA GLY A 330 -3.08 -23.22 -10.25
C GLY A 330 -3.67 -22.78 -8.91
N GLY A 331 -4.57 -21.81 -8.88
CA GLY A 331 -5.27 -21.39 -7.67
C GLY A 331 -6.22 -22.47 -7.14
N ARG A 332 -6.02 -22.89 -5.89
CA ARG A 332 -6.85 -23.86 -5.17
C ARG A 332 -7.75 -23.15 -4.17
N LEU A 333 -8.99 -23.62 -3.98
CA LEU A 333 -9.86 -23.10 -2.93
C LEU A 333 -9.35 -23.59 -1.57
N LEU A 334 -8.96 -22.65 -0.69
CA LEU A 334 -8.45 -22.94 0.65
C LEU A 334 -9.54 -22.84 1.70
N LEU A 335 -10.35 -21.78 1.61
CA LEU A 335 -11.39 -21.47 2.59
C LEU A 335 -12.68 -21.08 1.88
N SER A 336 -13.82 -21.59 2.37
CA SER A 336 -15.16 -21.17 1.94
C SER A 336 -16.07 -21.12 3.16
N VAL A 337 -16.32 -19.92 3.67
CA VAL A 337 -16.99 -19.68 4.95
C VAL A 337 -18.05 -18.60 4.82
N ASP A 338 -19.11 -18.73 5.62
CA ASP A 338 -20.05 -17.65 5.88
C ASP A 338 -19.53 -16.93 7.14
N VAL A 339 -19.22 -15.65 6.99
CA VAL A 339 -18.70 -14.80 8.05
C VAL A 339 -19.87 -13.95 8.55
N GLU A 340 -20.23 -14.14 9.82
CA GLU A 340 -21.36 -13.50 10.50
C GLU A 340 -20.89 -12.40 11.45
N ALA A 341 -21.80 -11.58 11.97
CA ALA A 341 -21.45 -10.50 12.89
C ALA A 341 -20.65 -11.03 14.10
N GLY A 342 -19.51 -10.40 14.39
CA GLY A 342 -18.56 -10.78 15.43
C GLY A 342 -17.44 -11.72 14.96
N ASP A 343 -17.57 -12.35 13.79
CA ASP A 343 -16.51 -13.19 13.23
C ASP A 343 -15.32 -12.36 12.73
N VAL A 344 -14.15 -12.99 12.74
CA VAL A 344 -12.91 -12.44 12.18
C VAL A 344 -12.35 -13.39 11.12
N LEU A 345 -12.05 -12.86 9.93
CA LEU A 345 -11.41 -13.57 8.83
C LEU A 345 -10.08 -12.90 8.50
N PHE A 346 -8.99 -13.67 8.54
CA PHE A 346 -7.69 -13.21 8.08
C PHE A 346 -7.37 -13.75 6.68
N ILE A 347 -6.86 -12.89 5.80
CA ILE A 347 -6.43 -13.25 4.44
C ILE A 347 -5.03 -12.66 4.20
N PRO A 348 -4.02 -13.49 3.89
CA PRO A 348 -2.69 -12.97 3.61
C PRO A 348 -2.61 -12.20 2.28
N ALA A 349 -1.64 -11.30 2.18
CA ALA A 349 -1.39 -10.51 0.99
C ALA A 349 -1.17 -11.41 -0.25
N GLY A 350 -1.77 -11.05 -1.38
CA GLY A 350 -1.68 -11.81 -2.62
C GLY A 350 -2.58 -13.05 -2.72
N PHE A 351 -3.39 -13.37 -1.70
CA PHE A 351 -4.35 -14.48 -1.76
C PHE A 351 -5.64 -14.03 -2.46
N PRO A 352 -6.00 -14.66 -3.61
CA PRO A 352 -7.21 -14.28 -4.31
C PRO A 352 -8.44 -14.60 -3.47
N HIS A 353 -9.39 -13.67 -3.42
CA HIS A 353 -10.63 -13.88 -2.68
C HIS A 353 -11.81 -13.22 -3.37
N THR A 354 -13.01 -13.74 -3.12
CA THR A 354 -14.28 -13.24 -3.68
C THR A 354 -15.38 -13.36 -2.65
N THR A 355 -16.37 -12.47 -2.74
CA THR A 355 -17.43 -12.38 -1.74
C THR A 355 -18.82 -12.31 -2.36
N SER A 356 -19.81 -12.82 -1.62
CA SER A 356 -21.24 -12.74 -1.95
C SER A 356 -22.08 -12.57 -0.69
N THR A 357 -23.27 -12.00 -0.81
CA THR A 357 -24.30 -11.99 0.24
C THR A 357 -25.51 -12.86 -0.18
N GLU A 358 -25.28 -13.83 -1.07
CA GLU A 358 -26.30 -14.79 -1.50
C GLU A 358 -26.67 -15.71 -0.34
N GLY A 359 -27.98 -15.87 -0.09
CA GLY A 359 -28.49 -16.69 1.01
C GLY A 359 -28.72 -15.93 2.32
N CYS A 360 -28.37 -14.64 2.42
CA CYS A 360 -28.81 -13.80 3.53
C CYS A 360 -30.33 -13.64 3.49
N CYS A 361 -31.00 -13.79 4.63
CA CYS A 361 -32.44 -13.57 4.78
C CYS A 361 -32.82 -12.17 4.27
N THR A 362 -33.86 -12.08 3.45
CA THR A 362 -34.39 -10.81 2.91
C THR A 362 -35.73 -10.42 3.54
N ASP A 363 -36.23 -11.24 4.47
CA ASP A 363 -37.53 -11.04 5.12
C ASP A 363 -37.43 -10.11 6.35
N ASP A 364 -36.20 -9.85 6.83
CA ASP A 364 -35.89 -8.93 7.92
C ASP A 364 -35.68 -7.49 7.40
N ASP A 365 -35.60 -6.52 8.31
CA ASP A 365 -35.27 -5.13 7.94
C ASP A 365 -33.95 -5.09 7.16
N VAL A 366 -34.00 -4.55 5.93
CA VAL A 366 -32.85 -4.48 5.03
C VAL A 366 -31.66 -3.80 5.69
N LYS A 367 -31.89 -2.81 6.58
CA LYS A 367 -30.80 -2.18 7.32
C LYS A 367 -30.09 -3.17 8.21
N GLU A 368 -30.82 -3.95 9.01
CA GLU A 368 -30.25 -4.94 9.96
C GLU A 368 -29.48 -6.05 9.24
N VAL A 369 -30.02 -6.58 8.13
CA VAL A 369 -29.37 -7.66 7.37
C VAL A 369 -28.34 -7.17 6.34
N THR A 370 -28.14 -5.85 6.20
CA THR A 370 -27.08 -5.31 5.35
C THR A 370 -25.73 -5.75 5.91
N SER A 371 -24.89 -6.29 5.01
CA SER A 371 -23.54 -6.73 5.38
C SER A 371 -22.62 -5.52 5.49
N ILE A 372 -22.08 -5.28 6.68
CA ILE A 372 -21.02 -4.32 6.96
C ILE A 372 -19.82 -5.08 7.51
N HIS A 373 -18.68 -4.93 6.86
CA HIS A 373 -17.41 -5.37 7.44
C HIS A 373 -16.35 -4.30 7.34
N LEU A 374 -15.48 -4.32 8.34
CA LEU A 374 -14.27 -3.53 8.43
C LEU A 374 -13.10 -4.40 7.98
N THR A 375 -12.28 -3.87 7.09
CA THR A 375 -11.04 -4.52 6.65
C THR A 375 -9.89 -3.70 7.16
N PHE A 376 -9.20 -4.24 8.14
CA PHE A 376 -7.99 -3.66 8.72
C PHE A 376 -6.79 -4.16 7.92
N ASN A 377 -6.08 -3.23 7.29
CA ASN A 377 -4.98 -3.49 6.39
C ASN A 377 -3.65 -3.46 7.16
N VAL A 378 -2.94 -4.58 7.18
CA VAL A 378 -1.55 -4.66 7.63
C VAL A 378 -0.66 -4.40 6.41
N GLU A 379 -0.12 -3.18 6.32
CA GLU A 379 0.36 -2.58 5.07
C GLU A 379 1.88 -2.69 4.85
N THR A 380 2.44 -3.88 4.83
CA THR A 380 3.88 -4.05 4.56
C THR A 380 4.26 -3.65 3.13
N HIS A 381 3.63 -4.27 2.13
CA HIS A 381 3.96 -4.04 0.73
C HIS A 381 3.56 -2.66 0.24
N VAL A 382 2.48 -2.07 0.78
CA VAL A 382 2.02 -0.71 0.43
C VAL A 382 3.10 0.32 0.77
N TRP A 383 3.79 0.13 1.90
CA TRP A 383 4.87 0.98 2.39
C TRP A 383 6.27 0.50 1.99
N ASP A 384 6.38 -0.40 1.01
CA ASP A 384 7.65 -0.94 0.51
C ASP A 384 8.51 -1.63 1.58
N LEU A 385 7.87 -2.16 2.64
CA LEU A 385 8.50 -2.89 3.74
C LEU A 385 8.62 -4.39 3.40
N ASN A 386 9.33 -4.68 2.31
CA ASN A 386 9.66 -6.03 1.85
C ASN A 386 11.08 -6.09 1.25
N TYR A 387 11.64 -7.28 1.12
CA TYR A 387 13.02 -7.46 0.66
C TYR A 387 13.24 -7.00 -0.80
N LEU A 388 12.24 -7.11 -1.68
CA LEU A 388 12.34 -6.66 -3.07
C LEU A 388 12.48 -5.14 -3.16
N SER A 389 11.61 -4.40 -2.47
CA SER A 389 11.67 -2.94 -2.43
C SER A 389 12.96 -2.46 -1.77
N LEU A 390 13.38 -3.11 -0.68
CA LEU A 390 14.63 -2.78 0.01
C LEU A 390 15.88 -3.03 -0.83
N ARG A 391 15.91 -4.14 -1.61
CA ARG A 391 16.99 -4.44 -2.55
C ARG A 391 17.10 -3.35 -3.62
N ARG A 392 15.97 -2.90 -4.16
CA ARG A 392 15.94 -1.81 -5.16
C ARG A 392 16.44 -0.51 -4.59
N THR A 393 16.06 -0.19 -3.36
CA THR A 393 16.55 0.99 -2.64
C THR A 393 18.09 0.95 -2.51
N ALA A 394 18.65 -0.18 -2.11
CA ALA A 394 20.11 -0.35 -2.01
C ALA A 394 20.83 -0.26 -3.37
N LEU A 395 20.30 -0.92 -4.41
CA LEU A 395 20.88 -0.88 -5.77
C LEU A 395 20.83 0.53 -6.37
N LYS A 396 19.70 1.23 -6.24
CA LYS A 396 19.57 2.63 -6.67
C LYS A 396 20.57 3.53 -5.95
N ARG A 397 20.71 3.36 -4.63
CA ARG A 397 21.71 4.07 -3.82
C ARG A 397 23.15 3.80 -4.28
N ALA A 398 23.44 2.57 -4.70
CA ALA A 398 24.75 2.19 -5.23
C ALA A 398 24.93 2.54 -6.73
N ARG A 399 23.90 3.06 -7.41
CA ARG A 399 23.86 3.26 -8.87
C ARG A 399 24.16 1.99 -9.67
N VAL A 400 23.73 0.84 -9.14
CA VAL A 400 23.81 -0.45 -9.81
C VAL A 400 22.47 -0.74 -10.47
N ASN A 401 22.49 -1.14 -11.73
CA ASN A 401 21.27 -1.49 -12.46
C ASN A 401 20.62 -2.73 -11.83
N ASP A 402 19.31 -2.68 -11.60
CA ASP A 402 18.57 -3.85 -11.12
C ASP A 402 18.14 -4.74 -12.30
N VAL A 403 18.68 -5.95 -12.38
CA VAL A 403 18.29 -6.97 -13.38
C VAL A 403 16.80 -7.34 -13.34
N LEU A 404 16.11 -7.08 -12.23
CA LEU A 404 14.67 -7.31 -12.06
C LEU A 404 13.82 -6.10 -12.46
N GLU A 405 14.43 -4.96 -12.74
CA GLU A 405 13.71 -3.75 -13.13
C GLU A 405 13.24 -3.87 -14.59
N LEU A 406 11.93 -3.80 -14.78
CA LEU A 406 11.34 -3.77 -16.10
C LEU A 406 11.50 -2.36 -16.69
N GLN A 407 12.35 -2.19 -17.69
CA GLN A 407 12.46 -0.93 -18.44
C GLN A 407 11.18 -0.69 -19.24
N ARG A 408 10.19 0.00 -18.67
CA ARG A 408 9.02 0.51 -19.41
C ARG A 408 9.23 1.99 -19.75
N SER A 409 9.17 2.30 -21.04
CA SER A 409 9.20 3.68 -21.53
C SER A 409 7.90 4.39 -21.11
N GLY A 410 7.99 5.39 -20.22
CA GLY A 410 6.93 6.39 -20.04
C GLY A 410 5.98 6.24 -18.83
N ALA A 411 6.22 5.32 -17.89
CA ALA A 411 5.50 5.31 -16.61
C ALA A 411 6.40 5.86 -15.50
N ASN A 412 5.93 6.90 -14.78
CA ASN A 412 6.65 7.52 -13.66
C ASN A 412 6.67 6.64 -12.39
N GLU A 413 6.04 5.46 -12.40
CA GLU A 413 6.06 4.50 -11.31
C GLU A 413 6.56 3.15 -11.82
N ILE A 414 7.64 2.65 -11.21
CA ILE A 414 8.16 1.31 -11.49
C ILE A 414 7.27 0.33 -10.73
N GLU A 415 6.38 -0.38 -11.43
CA GLU A 415 5.60 -1.48 -10.83
C GLU A 415 6.56 -2.56 -10.33
N ALA A 416 6.67 -2.70 -9.00
CA ALA A 416 7.74 -3.50 -8.43
C ALA A 416 7.58 -5.00 -8.60
N TYR A 417 6.35 -5.47 -8.72
CA TYR A 417 6.02 -6.87 -8.68
C TYR A 417 5.71 -7.46 -10.04
N VAL A 418 6.19 -6.81 -11.10
CA VAL A 418 5.91 -7.17 -12.50
C VAL A 418 7.21 -7.48 -13.23
N GLY A 419 7.15 -8.40 -14.20
CA GLY A 419 8.25 -8.70 -15.11
C GLY A 419 9.19 -9.79 -14.58
N PRO A 420 10.53 -9.60 -14.70
CA PRO A 420 11.50 -10.66 -14.43
C PRO A 420 11.40 -11.29 -13.02
N VAL A 421 10.97 -10.51 -12.03
CA VAL A 421 10.77 -11.00 -10.66
C VAL A 421 9.77 -12.17 -10.60
N ASN A 422 8.75 -12.17 -11.46
CA ASN A 422 7.76 -13.25 -11.52
C ASN A 422 8.25 -14.51 -12.24
N SER A 423 9.43 -14.44 -12.86
CA SER A 423 10.10 -15.56 -13.52
C SER A 423 11.23 -16.18 -12.70
N LEU A 424 11.50 -15.65 -11.49
CA LEU A 424 12.49 -16.21 -10.58
C LEU A 424 12.08 -17.60 -10.06
N PRO A 425 13.06 -18.44 -9.64
CA PRO A 425 12.77 -19.67 -8.92
C PRO A 425 11.83 -19.43 -7.73
N PRO A 426 10.83 -20.30 -7.47
CA PRO A 426 9.77 -20.03 -6.50
C PRO A 426 10.25 -19.59 -5.12
N LEU A 427 11.24 -20.30 -4.53
CA LEU A 427 11.78 -19.98 -3.21
C LEU A 427 12.50 -18.61 -3.15
N LEU A 428 13.17 -18.23 -4.24
CA LEU A 428 13.87 -16.94 -4.32
C LEU A 428 12.88 -15.80 -4.53
N ARG A 429 11.90 -16.00 -5.42
CA ARG A 429 10.80 -15.06 -5.65
C ARG A 429 10.06 -14.81 -4.35
N GLU A 430 9.65 -15.88 -3.67
CA GLU A 430 8.99 -15.81 -2.37
C GLU A 430 9.86 -15.09 -1.35
N GLY A 431 11.16 -15.41 -1.24
CA GLY A 431 12.07 -14.75 -0.31
C GLY A 431 12.19 -13.24 -0.51
N LEU A 432 12.16 -12.75 -1.76
CA LEU A 432 12.15 -11.31 -2.06
C LEU A 432 10.79 -10.65 -1.76
N MET A 433 9.71 -11.41 -1.95
CA MET A 433 8.33 -10.98 -1.73
C MET A 433 7.92 -11.15 -0.26
N THR A 434 8.79 -11.66 0.60
CA THR A 434 8.51 -11.73 2.04
C THR A 434 8.53 -10.33 2.64
N ASN A 435 7.57 -10.09 3.53
CA ASN A 435 7.50 -8.91 4.38
C ASN A 435 8.76 -8.76 5.24
N LEU A 436 9.16 -7.53 5.55
CA LEU A 436 10.09 -7.32 6.66
C LEU A 436 9.42 -7.75 7.98
N PRO A 437 10.20 -8.17 9.00
CA PRO A 437 9.64 -8.53 10.31
C PRO A 437 8.76 -7.41 10.87
N LEU A 438 7.64 -7.72 11.53
CA LEU A 438 6.77 -6.67 12.11
C LEU A 438 7.49 -5.82 13.17
N ASP A 439 8.45 -6.43 13.87
CA ASP A 439 9.28 -5.72 14.85
C ASP A 439 10.31 -4.76 14.21
N PHE A 440 10.42 -4.76 12.88
CA PHE A 440 11.39 -3.96 12.13
C PHE A 440 11.23 -2.45 12.33
N LEU A 441 10.08 -1.95 12.79
CA LEU A 441 9.90 -0.53 13.08
C LEU A 441 9.89 -0.21 14.58
N ARG A 442 10.01 -1.19 15.48
CA ARG A 442 10.07 -0.94 16.93
C ARG A 442 11.22 -0.01 17.29
N VAL A 443 11.00 0.88 18.26
CA VAL A 443 11.98 1.88 18.69
C VAL A 443 13.03 1.29 19.63
N ASP A 444 12.75 0.15 20.26
CA ASP A 444 13.62 -0.54 21.21
C ASP A 444 14.77 -1.36 20.56
N ALA A 445 15.51 -2.07 21.42
CA ALA A 445 16.64 -2.93 21.03
C ALA A 445 16.22 -4.05 20.07
N VAL A 446 15.01 -4.61 20.21
CA VAL A 446 14.49 -5.69 19.35
C VAL A 446 14.44 -5.21 17.90
N GLY A 447 13.95 -4.00 17.68
CA GLY A 447 13.96 -3.41 16.34
C GLY A 447 15.37 -3.19 15.77
N GLY A 448 16.35 -2.90 16.64
CA GLY A 448 17.76 -2.76 16.24
C GLY A 448 18.39 -4.10 15.81
N GLU A 449 18.12 -5.17 16.55
CA GLU A 449 18.55 -6.54 16.22
C GLU A 449 17.93 -7.01 14.91
N CYS A 450 16.64 -6.70 14.69
CA CYS A 450 15.93 -6.98 13.45
C CYS A 450 16.61 -6.32 12.23
N ALA A 451 17.11 -5.09 12.36
CA ALA A 451 17.76 -4.39 11.26
C ALA A 451 19.03 -5.11 10.77
N ALA A 452 19.85 -5.63 11.69
CA ALA A 452 21.06 -6.38 11.32
C ALA A 452 20.72 -7.69 10.57
N ALA A 453 19.76 -8.47 11.08
CA ALA A 453 19.31 -9.70 10.45
C ALA A 453 18.68 -9.45 9.06
N VAL A 454 17.92 -8.36 8.92
CA VAL A 454 17.36 -7.94 7.62
C VAL A 454 18.47 -7.58 6.64
N ALA A 455 19.51 -6.87 7.05
CA ALA A 455 20.63 -6.50 6.18
C ALA A 455 21.39 -7.73 5.66
N GLU A 456 21.68 -8.70 6.53
CA GLU A 456 22.33 -9.96 6.17
C GLU A 456 21.49 -10.74 5.16
N ARG A 457 20.20 -10.94 5.46
CA ARG A 457 19.27 -11.66 4.56
C ARG A 457 19.10 -10.96 3.22
N LEU A 458 19.07 -9.62 3.22
CA LEU A 458 18.97 -8.81 2.01
C LEU A 458 20.18 -9.02 1.08
N ALA A 459 21.40 -9.03 1.63
CA ALA A 459 22.62 -9.26 0.86
C ALA A 459 22.65 -10.69 0.29
N GLU A 460 22.23 -11.68 1.07
CA GLU A 460 22.11 -13.08 0.65
C GLU A 460 21.14 -13.23 -0.53
N LEU A 461 19.91 -12.71 -0.40
CA LEU A 461 18.89 -12.74 -1.45
C LEU A 461 19.36 -12.00 -2.70
N SER A 462 20.01 -10.85 -2.54
CA SER A 462 20.53 -10.06 -3.66
C SER A 462 21.60 -10.81 -4.44
N THR A 463 22.47 -11.55 -3.75
CA THR A 463 23.50 -12.40 -4.36
C THR A 463 22.88 -13.58 -5.13
N GLN A 464 21.81 -14.18 -4.61
CA GLN A 464 21.08 -15.26 -5.29
C GLN A 464 20.34 -14.78 -6.54
N VAL A 465 19.90 -13.52 -6.57
CA VAL A 465 19.29 -12.91 -7.77
C VAL A 465 20.32 -12.66 -8.86
N ASP A 466 21.39 -11.93 -8.51
CA ASP A 466 22.50 -11.67 -9.42
C ASP A 466 23.76 -11.34 -8.61
N SER A 467 24.69 -12.28 -8.60
CA SER A 467 25.94 -12.14 -7.86
C SER A 467 26.79 -10.97 -8.34
N ASN A 468 26.72 -10.62 -9.63
CA ASN A 468 27.52 -9.53 -10.20
C ASN A 468 27.04 -8.17 -9.68
N SER A 469 25.74 -7.87 -9.80
CA SER A 469 25.17 -6.64 -9.25
C SER A 469 25.36 -6.56 -7.73
N ALA A 470 25.20 -7.67 -7.00
CA ALA A 470 25.38 -7.69 -5.55
C ALA A 470 26.83 -7.35 -5.13
N GLN A 471 27.84 -7.85 -5.85
CA GLN A 471 29.25 -7.53 -5.58
C GLN A 471 29.62 -6.08 -5.89
N MET A 472 28.89 -5.42 -6.79
CA MET A 472 29.08 -4.00 -7.09
C MET A 472 28.53 -3.08 -5.99
N VAL A 473 27.65 -3.57 -5.12
CA VAL A 473 27.11 -2.80 -3.99
C VAL A 473 28.10 -2.86 -2.82
N PRO A 474 28.58 -1.71 -2.30
CA PRO A 474 29.41 -1.70 -1.10
C PRO A 474 28.71 -2.37 0.08
N GLU A 475 29.43 -3.18 0.86
CA GLU A 475 28.85 -3.94 1.99
C GLU A 475 28.09 -3.04 2.98
N SER A 476 28.61 -1.83 3.25
CA SER A 476 27.96 -0.84 4.11
C SER A 476 26.63 -0.31 3.56
N THR A 477 26.42 -0.33 2.24
CA THR A 477 25.22 0.22 1.60
C THR A 477 23.97 -0.61 1.90
N TRP A 478 24.10 -1.93 2.10
CA TRP A 478 22.97 -2.77 2.52
C TRP A 478 22.41 -2.32 3.87
N MET A 479 23.29 -2.13 4.85
CA MET A 479 22.91 -1.64 6.18
C MET A 479 22.46 -0.17 6.15
N GLU A 480 23.09 0.67 5.32
CA GLU A 480 22.66 2.06 5.11
C GLU A 480 21.21 2.13 4.60
N ALA A 481 20.86 1.33 3.59
CA ALA A 481 19.51 1.25 3.03
C ALA A 481 18.50 0.75 4.07
N VAL A 482 18.84 -0.30 4.83
CA VAL A 482 18.01 -0.83 5.91
C VAL A 482 17.71 0.25 6.95
N ASN A 483 18.73 0.98 7.40
CA ASN A 483 18.56 2.02 8.41
C ASN A 483 17.71 3.18 7.91
N VAL A 484 17.90 3.62 6.66
CA VAL A 484 17.10 4.72 6.09
C VAL A 484 15.64 4.33 5.92
N VAL A 485 15.36 3.12 5.39
CA VAL A 485 14.00 2.61 5.27
C VAL A 485 13.36 2.41 6.65
N ARG A 486 14.11 1.95 7.65
CA ARG A 486 13.63 1.84 9.04
C ARG A 486 13.25 3.20 9.63
N THR A 487 14.11 4.22 9.47
CA THR A 487 13.83 5.57 9.96
C THR A 487 12.57 6.14 9.33
N GLN A 488 12.42 6.02 8.02
CA GLN A 488 11.24 6.54 7.32
C GLN A 488 9.98 5.74 7.60
N GLY A 489 10.10 4.42 7.75
CA GLY A 489 8.99 3.57 8.20
C GLY A 489 8.48 4.00 9.57
N LYS A 490 9.38 4.36 10.50
CA LYS A 490 8.99 4.93 11.80
C LYS A 490 8.27 6.27 11.67
N GLU A 491 8.76 7.17 10.82
CA GLU A 491 8.08 8.44 10.56
C GLU A 491 6.68 8.23 9.96
N LEU A 492 6.52 7.27 9.04
CA LEU A 492 5.22 6.91 8.48
C LEU A 492 4.27 6.33 9.54
N LEU A 493 4.79 5.46 10.41
CA LEU A 493 4.05 4.88 11.54
C LEU A 493 3.50 5.99 12.45
N GLU A 494 4.35 6.94 12.86
CA GLU A 494 3.92 8.07 13.69
C GLU A 494 2.89 8.96 12.98
N VAL A 495 3.03 9.20 11.67
CA VAL A 495 2.03 9.99 10.92
C VAL A 495 0.65 9.30 10.92
N HIS A 496 0.60 7.98 10.74
CA HIS A 496 -0.66 7.23 10.85
C HIS A 496 -1.22 7.27 12.28
N ARG A 497 -0.35 7.13 13.27
CA ARG A 497 -0.73 7.18 14.69
C ARG A 497 -1.34 8.54 15.06
N ASP A 498 -0.67 9.64 14.70
CA ASP A 498 -1.15 11.01 14.88
C ASP A 498 -2.50 11.26 14.17
N MET A 499 -2.67 10.70 12.96
CA MET A 499 -3.91 10.83 12.19
C MET A 499 -5.10 10.21 12.92
N TYR A 500 -4.94 9.03 13.52
CA TYR A 500 -6.00 8.39 14.30
C TYR A 500 -6.24 9.09 15.63
N LEU A 501 -5.19 9.52 16.33
CA LEU A 501 -5.33 10.31 17.55
C LEU A 501 -6.11 11.61 17.32
N ALA A 502 -5.81 12.33 16.24
CA ALA A 502 -6.55 13.54 15.86
C ALA A 502 -8.02 13.26 15.50
N ALA A 503 -8.34 12.08 14.95
CA ALA A 503 -9.71 11.67 14.69
C ALA A 503 -10.46 11.28 15.99
N ILE A 504 -9.78 10.64 16.94
CA ILE A 504 -10.29 10.34 18.29
C ILE A 504 -10.63 11.64 19.03
N GLU A 505 -9.69 12.59 19.08
CA GLU A 505 -9.88 13.91 19.72
C GLU A 505 -11.09 14.65 19.13
N GLU A 506 -11.27 14.63 17.81
CA GLU A 506 -12.47 15.21 17.19
C GLU A 506 -13.75 14.48 17.61
N GLY A 507 -13.72 13.16 17.80
CA GLY A 507 -14.84 12.40 18.33
C GLY A 507 -15.24 12.83 19.74
N GLU A 508 -14.26 13.03 20.61
CA GLU A 508 -14.47 13.53 21.98
C GLU A 508 -15.09 14.94 21.99
N VAL A 509 -14.58 15.83 21.13
CA VAL A 509 -15.14 17.19 20.98
C VAL A 509 -16.60 17.13 20.51
N ARG A 510 -16.91 16.31 19.51
CA ARG A 510 -18.30 16.14 19.00
C ARG A 510 -19.23 15.56 20.07
N ALA A 511 -18.75 14.62 20.88
CA ALA A 511 -19.54 14.05 21.97
C ALA A 511 -19.86 15.12 23.02
N SER A 512 -18.85 15.90 23.46
CA SER A 512 -19.05 16.99 24.41
C SER A 512 -20.02 18.08 23.87
N GLU A 513 -19.93 18.42 22.59
CA GLU A 513 -20.87 19.36 21.94
C GLU A 513 -22.32 18.84 21.94
N ARG A 514 -22.53 17.54 21.70
CA ARG A 514 -23.86 16.92 21.76
C ARG A 514 -24.41 16.97 23.18
N ASP A 515 -23.64 16.52 24.17
CA ASP A 515 -24.05 16.53 25.58
C ASP A 515 -24.46 17.95 26.05
N MET A 516 -23.75 18.98 25.59
CA MET A 516 -24.09 20.38 25.91
C MET A 516 -25.35 20.89 25.20
N THR A 517 -25.73 20.31 24.05
CA THR A 517 -26.82 20.80 23.21
C THR A 517 -28.08 19.93 23.23
N ASP A 518 -28.01 18.74 23.83
CA ASP A 518 -29.12 17.78 23.93
C ASP A 518 -30.35 18.37 24.62
N HIS A 519 -30.17 19.27 25.60
CA HIS A 519 -31.27 19.96 26.27
C HIS A 519 -31.93 21.08 25.46
N ILE A 520 -31.37 21.43 24.29
CA ILE A 520 -31.79 22.57 23.46
C ILE A 520 -32.47 22.10 22.15
N ARG A 521 -32.35 20.81 21.79
CA ARG A 521 -32.95 20.23 20.57
C ARG A 521 -34.47 20.05 20.70
N ASP A 522 -35.22 21.14 20.58
CA ASP A 522 -36.67 21.11 20.29
C ASP A 522 -36.89 21.18 18.76
N GLY A 523 -37.07 20.02 18.10
CA GLY A 523 -37.60 19.92 16.72
C GLY A 523 -36.85 18.98 15.76
N ASP A 524 -37.59 18.41 14.80
CA ASP A 524 -37.16 17.38 13.81
C ASP A 524 -36.20 17.89 12.69
N ALA A 525 -35.71 19.13 12.75
CA ALA A 525 -34.83 19.64 11.71
C ALA A 525 -33.38 19.20 11.96
N LEU A 526 -32.79 18.47 11.00
CA LEU A 526 -31.35 18.16 11.01
C LEU A 526 -30.55 19.47 11.23
N PRO A 527 -29.79 19.59 12.32
CA PRO A 527 -29.08 20.82 12.60
C PRO A 527 -28.03 21.07 11.51
N ARG A 528 -28.06 22.28 10.95
CA ARG A 528 -26.97 22.73 10.07
C ARG A 528 -25.69 22.79 10.89
N MET A 529 -24.61 22.18 10.39
CA MET A 529 -23.29 22.30 10.99
C MET A 529 -22.93 23.77 11.20
N THR A 530 -22.35 24.07 12.36
CA THR A 530 -21.75 25.37 12.60
C THR A 530 -20.52 25.55 11.71
N GLN A 531 -20.09 26.80 11.52
CA GLN A 531 -18.88 27.10 10.74
C GLN A 531 -17.62 26.47 11.38
N GLU A 532 -17.61 26.35 12.70
CA GLU A 532 -16.53 25.69 13.44
C GLU A 532 -16.51 24.18 13.18
N GLN A 533 -17.67 23.52 13.27
CA GLN A 533 -17.81 22.09 12.93
C GLN A 533 -17.39 21.82 11.49
N MET A 534 -17.78 22.69 10.54
CA MET A 534 -17.34 22.58 9.15
C MET A 534 -15.81 22.66 9.00
N GLY A 535 -15.15 23.49 9.80
CA GLY A 535 -13.69 23.66 9.77
C GLY A 535 -12.90 22.44 10.28
N ARG A 536 -13.56 21.53 11.02
CA ARG A 536 -12.94 20.33 11.61
C ARG A 536 -13.29 19.02 10.88
N LEU A 537 -14.02 19.12 9.76
CA LEU A 537 -14.36 17.94 8.94
C LEU A 537 -13.11 17.23 8.42
N SER A 538 -13.24 15.93 8.22
CA SER A 538 -12.13 15.08 7.80
C SER A 538 -11.53 15.52 6.44
N LEU A 539 -12.34 16.11 5.55
CA LEU A 539 -11.88 16.69 4.27
C LEU A 539 -10.81 17.77 4.44
N PHE A 540 -10.76 18.46 5.58
CA PHE A 540 -9.72 19.46 5.89
C PHE A 540 -8.61 18.91 6.77
N ARG A 541 -8.96 18.02 7.72
CA ARG A 541 -8.00 17.43 8.66
C ARG A 541 -7.06 16.43 7.98
N VAL A 542 -7.62 15.44 7.29
CA VAL A 542 -6.88 14.26 6.78
C VAL A 542 -5.82 14.61 5.73
N PRO A 543 -6.05 15.52 4.76
CA PRO A 543 -5.03 15.85 3.75
C PRO A 543 -3.68 16.30 4.32
N THR A 544 -3.67 16.94 5.50
CA THR A 544 -2.42 17.39 6.14
C THR A 544 -1.49 16.24 6.52
N PHE A 545 -2.03 15.04 6.79
CA PHE A 545 -1.24 13.83 7.06
C PHE A 545 -0.72 13.21 5.77
N TYR A 546 -1.51 13.23 4.69
CA TYR A 546 -1.04 12.79 3.37
C TYR A 546 0.10 13.67 2.83
N ASP A 547 0.06 14.99 3.07
CA ASP A 547 1.17 15.89 2.74
C ASP A 547 2.47 15.49 3.47
N LYS A 548 2.38 15.07 4.74
CA LYS A 548 3.53 14.54 5.51
C LYS A 548 4.04 13.23 4.91
N ILE A 549 3.14 12.30 4.55
CA ILE A 549 3.50 11.02 3.90
C ILE A 549 4.25 11.27 2.58
N ASP A 550 3.75 12.19 1.76
CA ASP A 550 4.38 12.55 0.48
C ASP A 550 5.76 13.18 0.69
N GLN A 551 5.92 13.99 1.74
CA GLN A 551 7.22 14.54 2.12
C GLN A 551 8.22 13.43 2.51
N ILE A 552 7.80 12.44 3.29
CA ILE A 552 8.65 11.31 3.70
C ILE A 552 9.09 10.50 2.47
N LYS A 553 8.16 10.15 1.58
CA LYS A 553 8.45 9.44 0.31
C LYS A 553 9.43 10.21 -0.56
N LYS A 554 9.26 11.53 -0.64
CA LYS A 554 10.17 12.40 -1.39
C LYS A 554 11.59 12.37 -0.81
N VAL A 555 11.75 12.43 0.51
CA VAL A 555 13.06 12.34 1.18
C VAL A 555 13.75 11.01 0.86
N LEU A 556 13.03 9.88 0.86
CA LEU A 556 13.58 8.58 0.44
C LEU A 556 14.06 8.60 -1.01
N SER A 557 13.23 9.11 -1.91
CA SER A 557 13.57 9.18 -3.33
C SER A 557 14.80 10.05 -3.58
N GLU A 558 14.93 11.17 -2.88
CA GLU A 558 16.10 12.05 -2.94
C GLU A 558 17.36 11.36 -2.40
N TRP A 559 17.25 10.65 -1.27
CA TRP A 559 18.36 9.88 -0.70
C TRP A 559 18.86 8.76 -1.64
N CYS A 560 17.92 8.01 -2.25
CA CYS A 560 18.25 6.99 -3.25
C CYS A 560 19.02 7.58 -4.43
N SER A 561 18.62 8.78 -4.89
CA SER A 561 19.22 9.45 -6.04
C SER A 561 20.57 10.09 -5.74
N ALA A 562 20.84 10.44 -4.47
CA ALA A 562 22.10 11.05 -4.02
C ALA A 562 23.27 10.05 -3.90
N GLY A 563 23.11 8.83 -4.40
CA GLY A 563 24.04 7.70 -4.29
C GLY A 563 25.46 7.94 -4.79
N TYR A 564 26.41 7.12 -4.30
CA TYR A 564 27.83 7.20 -4.62
C TYR A 564 28.07 6.98 -6.13
N LEU A 565 28.90 7.83 -6.74
CA LEU A 565 29.59 7.45 -7.96
C LEU A 565 30.57 6.37 -7.56
N ILE A 566 30.36 5.13 -7.99
CA ILE A 566 31.41 4.12 -7.93
C ILE A 566 32.51 4.65 -8.85
N GLN A 567 33.56 5.24 -8.26
CA GLN A 567 34.87 5.30 -8.88
C GLN A 567 35.33 3.85 -9.01
N SER A 568 34.93 3.22 -10.11
CA SER A 568 35.72 2.14 -10.66
C SER A 568 37.13 2.71 -10.82
N GLY A 569 38.13 2.03 -10.28
CA GLY A 569 39.54 2.40 -10.37
C GLY A 569 40.08 2.29 -11.79
N GLY A 570 39.46 3.00 -12.72
CA GLY A 570 39.96 3.40 -14.02
C GLY A 570 39.56 4.86 -14.17
N ASP A 571 40.51 5.69 -14.58
CA ASP A 571 40.33 7.11 -14.86
C ASP A 571 39.23 7.29 -15.93
N ASN A 572 37.96 7.28 -15.50
CA ASN A 572 36.81 7.64 -16.32
C ASN A 572 36.42 9.07 -15.94
N SER A 573 37.28 9.99 -16.35
CA SER A 573 36.78 11.13 -17.09
C SER A 573 35.74 10.60 -18.10
N MET A 574 34.60 11.28 -18.30
CA MET A 574 33.74 10.95 -19.45
C MET A 574 34.55 11.22 -20.72
N ASP A 575 35.35 10.22 -21.10
CA ASP A 575 35.91 10.06 -22.41
C ASP A 575 34.81 9.43 -23.23
N LEU A 576 34.37 10.21 -24.21
CA LEU A 576 33.44 9.76 -25.23
C LEU A 576 34.01 8.48 -25.84
N PRO A 577 33.17 7.48 -26.20
CA PRO A 577 33.64 6.29 -26.92
C PRO A 577 34.58 6.70 -28.07
N GLU A 578 35.65 5.95 -28.36
CA GLU A 578 36.58 6.32 -29.46
C GLU A 578 35.87 6.56 -30.81
N ASP A 579 34.67 5.99 -30.99
CA ASP A 579 33.79 6.11 -32.16
C ASP A 579 32.61 7.07 -31.98
N TRP A 580 32.63 7.96 -30.97
CA TRP A 580 31.49 8.81 -30.59
C TRP A 580 30.91 9.63 -31.73
N ALA A 581 31.74 10.04 -32.69
CA ALA A 581 31.30 10.77 -33.88
C ALA A 581 30.32 9.94 -34.73
N THR A 582 30.46 8.61 -34.72
CA THR A 582 29.66 7.65 -35.50
C THR A 582 28.63 6.87 -34.68
N SER A 583 28.78 6.79 -33.36
CA SER A 583 27.90 6.01 -32.48
C SER A 583 26.82 6.83 -31.76
N LEU A 584 27.04 8.14 -31.54
CA LEU A 584 26.06 8.97 -30.85
C LEU A 584 24.84 9.34 -31.72
N PRO A 585 23.65 9.50 -31.13
CA PRO A 585 22.45 9.93 -31.86
C PRO A 585 22.59 11.38 -32.36
N LEU A 586 22.11 11.65 -33.58
CA LEU A 586 22.11 12.98 -34.20
C LEU A 586 20.79 13.71 -33.89
N LYS A 587 20.84 15.04 -33.79
CA LYS A 587 19.67 15.94 -33.73
C LYS A 587 19.69 16.94 -34.88
N VAL A 588 18.52 17.47 -35.22
CA VAL A 588 18.39 18.56 -36.20
C VAL A 588 19.17 19.77 -35.70
N GLY A 589 20.01 20.34 -36.57
CA GLY A 589 20.91 21.44 -36.27
C GLY A 589 22.33 21.03 -35.85
N ASP A 590 22.64 19.73 -35.76
CA ASP A 590 24.02 19.28 -35.50
C ASP A 590 24.92 19.56 -36.71
N GLU A 591 26.13 20.03 -36.40
CA GLU A 591 27.25 20.12 -37.35
C GLU A 591 27.89 18.75 -37.51
N VAL A 592 27.93 18.25 -38.75
CA VAL A 592 28.38 16.90 -39.09
C VAL A 592 29.26 16.91 -40.34
N GLU A 593 30.08 15.89 -40.53
CA GLU A 593 30.62 15.54 -41.84
C GLU A 593 29.71 14.50 -42.49
N ALA A 594 29.22 14.77 -43.70
CA ALA A 594 28.39 13.85 -44.47
C ALA A 594 29.11 13.37 -45.72
N TYR A 595 28.94 12.10 -46.05
CA TYR A 595 29.55 11.49 -47.24
C TYR A 595 28.88 12.01 -48.53
N LEU A 596 29.68 12.48 -49.49
CA LEU A 596 29.25 12.89 -50.81
C LEU A 596 30.29 12.46 -51.85
N GLY A 597 29.92 11.57 -52.77
CA GLY A 597 30.70 11.30 -53.98
C GLY A 597 32.15 10.84 -53.78
N GLY A 598 32.47 10.11 -52.69
CA GLY A 598 33.81 9.58 -52.45
C GLY A 598 34.56 10.19 -51.25
N ALA A 599 34.06 11.30 -50.69
CA ALA A 599 34.68 11.99 -49.56
C ALA A 599 33.64 12.49 -48.56
N TYR A 600 34.09 12.92 -47.38
CA TYR A 600 33.25 13.53 -46.35
C TYR A 600 33.39 15.06 -46.40
N PHE A 601 32.27 15.76 -46.23
CA PHE A 601 32.21 17.23 -46.26
C PHE A 601 31.36 17.77 -45.10
N ASP A 602 31.72 18.94 -44.59
CA ASP A 602 30.96 19.63 -43.55
C ASP A 602 29.53 19.95 -44.00
N ALA A 603 28.57 19.59 -43.15
CA ALA A 603 27.15 19.73 -43.37
C ALA A 603 26.41 19.98 -42.04
N THR A 604 25.13 20.34 -42.13
CA THR A 604 24.23 20.47 -40.98
C THR A 604 23.02 19.56 -41.16
N VAL A 605 22.64 18.83 -40.11
CA VAL A 605 21.43 17.97 -40.14
C VAL A 605 20.19 18.86 -40.20
N THR A 606 19.40 18.73 -41.27
CA THR A 606 18.19 19.53 -41.50
C THR A 606 16.90 18.79 -41.17
N SER A 607 16.88 17.45 -41.31
CA SER A 607 15.71 16.62 -40.98
C SER A 607 16.12 15.20 -40.61
N ILE A 608 15.30 14.54 -39.78
CA ILE A 608 15.47 13.14 -39.37
C ILE A 608 14.17 12.41 -39.66
N LYS A 609 14.23 11.35 -40.48
CA LYS A 609 13.09 10.52 -40.88
C LYS A 609 13.37 9.06 -40.53
N GLY A 610 13.02 8.67 -39.31
CA GLY A 610 13.33 7.34 -38.79
C GLY A 610 14.84 7.14 -38.67
N THR A 611 15.42 6.28 -39.51
CA THR A 611 16.87 5.97 -39.54
C THR A 611 17.64 6.75 -40.61
N LEU A 612 16.96 7.61 -41.38
CA LEU A 612 17.53 8.39 -42.49
C LEU A 612 17.61 9.89 -42.15
N TYR A 613 18.61 10.56 -42.69
CA TYR A 613 18.96 11.94 -42.36
C TYR A 613 19.07 12.79 -43.63
N ASP A 614 18.46 13.98 -43.61
CA ASP A 614 18.66 15.00 -44.64
C ASP A 614 19.67 16.02 -44.09
N VAL A 615 20.71 16.36 -44.87
CA VAL A 615 21.77 17.30 -44.49
C VAL A 615 21.92 18.40 -45.54
N MET A 616 22.40 19.57 -45.13
CA MET A 616 22.75 20.67 -46.01
C MET A 616 24.26 20.92 -45.92
N TYR A 617 24.97 20.75 -47.03
CA TYR A 617 26.39 21.01 -47.14
C TYR A 617 26.66 22.52 -47.11
N PHE A 618 27.88 22.90 -46.73
CA PHE A 618 28.26 24.31 -46.59
C PHE A 618 28.18 25.12 -47.91
N ASP A 619 28.29 24.45 -49.06
CA ASP A 619 28.14 25.05 -50.40
C ASP A 619 26.67 25.25 -50.84
N GLY A 620 25.72 24.82 -50.01
CA GLY A 620 24.28 24.95 -50.26
C GLY A 620 23.64 23.72 -50.91
N ASP A 621 24.42 22.67 -51.23
CA ASP A 621 23.87 21.42 -51.72
C ASP A 621 23.15 20.64 -50.62
N VAL A 622 22.21 19.79 -51.02
CA VAL A 622 21.36 19.03 -50.09
C VAL A 622 21.57 17.53 -50.28
N GLY A 623 22.09 16.87 -49.25
CA GLY A 623 22.10 15.42 -49.13
C GLY A 623 20.77 14.95 -48.54
N LYS A 624 20.09 14.01 -49.21
CA LYS A 624 18.81 13.47 -48.73
C LYS A 624 18.93 11.99 -48.44
N GLU A 625 18.21 11.54 -47.41
CA GLU A 625 18.07 10.13 -47.07
C GLU A 625 19.40 9.40 -46.80
N LEU A 626 20.37 10.09 -46.22
CA LEU A 626 21.66 9.51 -45.83
C LEU A 626 21.47 8.54 -44.66
N ALA A 627 22.20 7.42 -44.67
CA ALA A 627 22.24 6.48 -43.57
C ALA A 627 23.12 7.00 -42.44
N ARG A 628 22.87 6.55 -41.19
CA ARG A 628 23.68 6.95 -40.01
C ARG A 628 25.19 6.71 -40.20
N ALA A 629 25.59 5.67 -40.94
CA ALA A 629 26.99 5.35 -41.21
C ALA A 629 27.69 6.35 -42.14
N GLU A 630 26.92 7.13 -42.88
CA GLU A 630 27.40 8.12 -43.86
C GLU A 630 27.59 9.51 -43.22
N ILE A 631 27.40 9.64 -41.90
CA ILE A 631 27.42 10.92 -41.18
C ILE A 631 28.28 10.80 -39.91
N ARG A 632 29.11 11.80 -39.64
CA ARG A 632 29.99 11.89 -38.45
C ARG A 632 29.77 13.21 -37.72
N LEU A 633 29.57 13.21 -36.41
CA LEU A 633 29.50 14.45 -35.63
C LEU A 633 30.85 15.17 -35.63
N LEU A 634 30.85 16.46 -35.96
CA LEU A 634 32.07 17.29 -35.97
C LEU A 634 32.51 17.69 -34.55
N LYS A 635 31.54 17.85 -33.63
CA LYS A 635 31.80 18.29 -32.26
C LYS A 635 31.11 17.39 -31.27
N PRO A 636 31.77 17.04 -30.15
CA PRO A 636 31.13 16.27 -29.12
C PRO A 636 30.03 17.08 -28.42
N PRO A 637 28.98 16.42 -27.89
CA PRO A 637 27.98 17.12 -27.10
C PRO A 637 28.65 17.79 -25.88
N PRO A 638 28.25 19.02 -25.51
CA PRO A 638 28.83 19.71 -24.35
C PRO A 638 28.63 18.89 -23.06
N LYS A 639 29.68 18.80 -22.23
CA LYS A 639 29.77 17.93 -21.04
C LYS A 639 28.81 18.30 -19.90
N ASP A 640 28.29 19.53 -19.90
CA ASP A 640 27.23 19.94 -19.00
C ASP A 640 25.94 20.05 -19.80
N GLY A 641 24.87 19.39 -19.35
CA GLY A 641 23.53 19.45 -19.94
C GLY A 641 22.88 20.84 -19.88
N GLY A 642 23.51 21.84 -20.51
CA GLY A 642 22.97 23.16 -20.72
C GLY A 642 21.73 23.06 -21.61
N SER A 643 20.59 23.44 -21.05
CA SER A 643 19.32 23.40 -21.77
C SER A 643 19.31 24.49 -22.85
N ILE A 644 19.75 24.11 -24.05
CA ILE A 644 19.50 24.89 -25.26
C ILE A 644 18.06 24.59 -25.67
N ILE A 645 17.18 25.57 -25.50
CA ILE A 645 15.80 25.49 -25.98
C ILE A 645 15.75 26.34 -27.25
N ASN A 646 15.45 25.72 -28.40
CA ASN A 646 15.36 26.38 -29.71
C ASN A 646 16.60 27.23 -30.07
N GLY A 647 17.80 26.69 -29.87
CA GLY A 647 19.06 27.34 -30.27
C GLY A 647 19.53 28.50 -29.39
N VAL A 648 18.84 28.81 -28.29
CA VAL A 648 19.24 29.85 -27.34
C VAL A 648 19.82 29.21 -26.08
N ASP A 649 21.04 29.61 -25.72
CA ASP A 649 21.66 29.22 -24.44
C ASP A 649 20.91 29.90 -23.29
N THR A 650 20.17 29.10 -22.53
CA THR A 650 19.42 29.58 -21.37
C THR A 650 20.13 29.36 -20.04
N SER A 651 21.36 28.84 -20.06
CA SER A 651 22.13 28.46 -18.87
C SER A 651 22.39 29.62 -17.89
N LYS A 652 22.38 30.86 -18.38
CA LYS A 652 22.62 32.07 -17.58
C LYS A 652 21.34 32.85 -17.22
N MET A 653 20.16 32.37 -17.62
CA MET A 653 18.91 33.07 -17.32
C MET A 653 18.40 32.69 -15.93
N THR A 654 17.99 33.68 -15.14
CA THR A 654 17.29 33.43 -13.88
C THR A 654 15.92 32.79 -14.14
N LYS A 655 15.37 32.07 -13.15
CA LYS A 655 14.05 31.40 -13.28
C LYS A 655 12.93 32.35 -13.75
N LYS A 656 13.00 33.63 -13.37
CA LYS A 656 12.01 34.67 -13.74
C LYS A 656 12.17 35.10 -15.21
N GLU A 657 13.41 35.20 -15.69
CA GLU A 657 13.73 35.52 -17.09
C GLU A 657 13.37 34.36 -18.01
N LEU A 658 13.67 33.12 -17.60
CA LEU A 658 13.32 31.91 -18.34
C LEU A 658 11.81 31.79 -18.54
N LYS A 659 11.01 32.05 -17.50
CA LYS A 659 9.54 32.03 -17.56
C LYS A 659 8.99 33.12 -18.49
N LYS A 660 9.59 34.31 -18.48
CA LYS A 660 9.20 35.42 -19.35
C LYS A 660 9.56 35.17 -20.82
N TRP A 661 10.72 34.54 -21.05
CA TRP A 661 11.19 34.14 -22.37
C TRP A 661 10.33 33.01 -22.97
N LYS A 662 10.08 31.93 -22.22
CA LYS A 662 9.19 30.82 -22.65
C LYS A 662 7.79 31.32 -23.02
N LYS A 663 7.23 32.22 -22.21
CA LYS A 663 5.93 32.86 -22.49
C LYS A 663 5.95 33.70 -23.78
N LYS A 664 7.05 34.38 -24.10
CA LYS A 664 7.21 35.15 -25.34
C LYS A 664 7.30 34.25 -26.57
N GLN A 665 7.85 33.06 -26.43
CA GLN A 665 8.00 32.07 -27.50
C GLN A 665 6.78 31.14 -27.65
N GLY A 666 5.70 31.36 -26.88
CA GLY A 666 4.51 30.51 -26.91
C GLY A 666 4.73 29.09 -26.36
N ILE A 667 5.85 28.84 -25.69
CA ILE A 667 6.19 27.56 -25.08
C ILE A 667 5.52 27.52 -23.70
N LYS A 668 4.56 26.61 -23.52
CA LYS A 668 3.82 26.45 -22.27
C LYS A 668 4.69 25.91 -21.14
#